data_AF-A0A9X3MZ49-F1
#
_entry.id   AF-A0A9X3MZ49-F1
#
_cell.length_a   1.000
_cell.length_b   1.000
_cell.length_c   1.000
_cell.angle_alpha   90.00
_cell.angle_beta   90.00
_cell.angle_gamma   90.00
#
_symmetry.space_group_name_H-M   'P 1'
#
loop_
_entity.id
_entity.type
_entity.pdbx_description
1 polymer ?
#
loop_
_entity_poly.entity_id
_entity_poly.type
_entity_poly.pdbx_seq_one_letter_code
_entity_poly.pdbx_strand_id
1 'polypeptide(L)'
;MKQHIAALAVVTALAAGAQPAAAAVPDLERTSATELEAKLTAGELTSVELTKAYIDRIAAVNQRGPALNAVRALNPNALREARVSDLARATHSVRGPLEGLPVLLKDNIDVAGMPTTASSIVLEHSVPDKDAFVVQRLKAAGAVILGKVNLTEFAAWVSNNQSSGNGSLHGQVLNPYDTSTDPGGSSAGSGVAAAAGLAALTIGSDTEGSILSPATQNGVVGIRPTTGLWSRTGVVPISESQDTLGPLVQTTSDAALLLNALTAVDPEDPHTAETAPVVGTDYTAGLKPDALQGARIAVTSGGSAQYAAAKTALQNLGATLVTITLPNFPTAQSLQTREFRRDLNHYLSRLPASAPIKSYDEAYAYFHDHPEEGLKYGDSRFGPPAQYHLENPDEEAEYEGVKTFEINRARTYLDGLLNGVDAVLQTQLGLISPAAFAGYPIVSVPGGFPADTGRPVNITFVGRRFSEAKLLGYAYAYEQATKNRKPASEINPASWRCVPGTAAYDPVGCGPFAGFAGPLTDALIAPVLDLEHLSINDIQRRFAAGTLTSTQLVKAYLDRIHYVNNQGPGIDAVRAINPGALAEAAAPRPGPLSGIPVLVSDTIDVAGMPTTGGSLALKDVVPTKDAAVVTKLKAAGAIILGKVNVTELNGMVATGMPAGYGSLHGQVLNPYDVRTSTNGSSAGAVAAAAAGLAAATIGVETDETTSGTNNATNSASISALAPAAATGVAAFRPTFGLVSRTGVMPVARSQDIPAPVGKSVADIASVLSGLVGPDPADATTANAPAVAPDYAAGLTKGALAGKRIGVIAPTSGNSLTPFTDAVADITALGATIVPLTAPNRPTTAKIVDREFKRDLDAYLAPYGKSTADIVAFNDAHPRDTLKFGQARLRAAAAINLGDPATATSYANDLANGRTLSKAYIDTLLANAGAPVDAILSLTATMAEVGTRAGYPQVSIPAGYDATARRPQSISFTGTAGDDAKLLGFGYAFERAALVRQTPSEVMPQTWHCIAPIVYIDRTKSCGPGEVVPADAGGDATVVPAPVGGTVAATLSLTLGAPASFGPFTPGLAKEYSASTTANIVSTALDATLTVSDPGHLMNGTFALPEPLQVSFSKSTWAAPVSNDPVTIAFKQAVKASDALRTGAYSKTLTFTLSTTNP
;
A
#
# COMPACT_ATOMS: atom_id res chain seq x y z
N MET A 1 -48.27 7.03 -70.84
CA MET A 1 -47.45 7.92 -69.96
C MET A 1 -48.42 8.64 -69.02
N LYS A 2 -48.26 8.54 -67.70
CA LYS A 2 -49.24 8.78 -66.61
C LYS A 2 -50.00 7.52 -66.13
N GLN A 3 -49.30 6.57 -65.49
CA GLN A 3 -49.93 5.67 -64.51
C GLN A 3 -48.97 4.91 -63.55
N HIS A 4 -47.67 5.27 -63.45
CA HIS A 4 -46.71 4.54 -62.60
C HIS A 4 -45.93 5.39 -61.58
N ILE A 5 -46.49 6.50 -61.08
CA ILE A 5 -45.81 7.35 -60.06
C ILE A 5 -46.58 7.46 -58.73
N ALA A 6 -47.76 6.84 -58.57
CA ALA A 6 -48.56 6.98 -57.34
C ALA A 6 -48.33 5.91 -56.25
N ALA A 7 -47.55 4.85 -56.51
CA ALA A 7 -47.38 3.74 -55.56
C ALA A 7 -46.12 3.83 -54.67
N LEU A 8 -45.25 4.83 -54.87
CA LEU A 8 -43.98 4.95 -54.12
C LEU A 8 -44.03 5.98 -52.97
N ALA A 9 -45.18 6.61 -52.72
CA ALA A 9 -45.33 7.66 -51.71
C ALA A 9 -46.05 7.22 -50.41
N VAL A 10 -46.49 5.95 -50.31
CA VAL A 10 -47.22 5.43 -49.13
C VAL A 10 -46.42 4.39 -48.32
N VAL A 11 -45.23 3.98 -48.78
CA VAL A 11 -44.36 3.01 -48.05
C VAL A 11 -43.26 3.69 -47.23
N THR A 12 -43.05 5.00 -47.38
CA THR A 12 -42.02 5.75 -46.61
C THR A 12 -42.54 6.43 -45.34
N ALA A 13 -43.81 6.24 -44.96
CA ALA A 13 -44.42 6.89 -43.79
C ALA A 13 -44.65 5.96 -42.56
N LEU A 14 -44.14 4.72 -42.57
CA LEU A 14 -44.32 3.75 -41.46
C LEU A 14 -43.01 3.21 -40.85
N ALA A 15 -41.86 3.82 -41.14
CA ALA A 15 -40.57 3.45 -40.54
C ALA A 15 -39.88 4.60 -39.79
N ALA A 16 -40.63 5.61 -39.33
CA ALA A 16 -40.18 6.46 -38.23
C ALA A 16 -40.40 5.71 -36.90
N GLY A 17 -39.71 4.57 -36.75
CA GLY A 17 -39.57 3.95 -35.44
C GLY A 17 -38.86 4.96 -34.55
N ALA A 18 -39.49 5.31 -33.41
CA ALA A 18 -38.84 6.10 -32.38
C ALA A 18 -37.45 5.51 -32.14
N GLN A 19 -36.41 6.34 -32.28
CA GLN A 19 -35.06 5.98 -31.88
C GLN A 19 -35.18 5.50 -30.43
N PRO A 20 -34.78 4.25 -30.09
CA PRO A 20 -34.88 3.78 -28.72
C PRO A 20 -34.18 4.81 -27.85
N ALA A 21 -34.87 5.31 -26.83
CA ALA A 21 -34.21 6.10 -25.80
C ALA A 21 -32.97 5.30 -25.37
N ALA A 22 -31.79 5.91 -25.36
CA ALA A 22 -30.58 5.24 -24.90
C ALA A 22 -30.89 4.54 -23.58
N ALA A 23 -30.82 3.21 -23.56
CA ALA A 23 -31.19 2.44 -22.38
C ALA A 23 -30.34 2.93 -21.21
N ALA A 24 -30.99 3.25 -20.09
CA ALA A 24 -30.27 3.66 -18.88
C ALA A 24 -29.30 2.54 -18.48
N VAL A 25 -28.02 2.87 -18.30
CA VAL A 25 -27.00 1.92 -17.83
C VAL A 25 -27.47 1.30 -16.51
N PRO A 26 -27.50 -0.04 -16.38
CA PRO A 26 -27.94 -0.69 -15.14
C PRO A 26 -27.07 -0.25 -13.95
N ASP A 27 -27.66 -0.22 -12.75
CA ASP A 27 -26.87 -0.06 -11.53
C ASP A 27 -26.08 -1.34 -11.25
N LEU A 28 -24.81 -1.35 -11.67
CA LEU A 28 -23.92 -2.50 -11.59
C LEU A 28 -23.55 -2.93 -10.15
N GLU A 29 -23.78 -2.07 -9.15
CA GLU A 29 -23.59 -2.45 -7.74
C GLU A 29 -24.83 -3.12 -7.14
N ARG A 30 -25.96 -3.16 -7.86
CA ARG A 30 -27.25 -3.65 -7.34
C ARG A 30 -27.90 -4.72 -8.20
N THR A 31 -27.77 -4.61 -9.51
CA THR A 31 -28.46 -5.48 -10.47
C THR A 31 -27.82 -6.86 -10.44
N SER A 32 -28.58 -7.91 -10.10
CA SER A 32 -28.06 -9.28 -10.05
C SER A 32 -27.78 -9.84 -11.45
N ALA A 33 -26.97 -10.89 -11.54
CA ALA A 33 -26.73 -11.57 -12.81
C ALA A 33 -28.01 -12.19 -13.39
N THR A 34 -28.93 -12.65 -12.54
CA THR A 34 -30.27 -13.10 -12.96
C THR A 34 -31.13 -11.98 -13.55
N GLU A 35 -31.08 -10.77 -12.99
CA GLU A 35 -31.78 -9.61 -13.53
C GLU A 35 -31.14 -9.13 -14.85
N LEU A 36 -29.81 -9.17 -14.95
CA LEU A 36 -29.08 -8.87 -16.18
C LEU A 36 -29.41 -9.89 -17.29
N GLU A 37 -29.46 -11.17 -16.96
CA GLU A 37 -29.88 -12.23 -17.89
C GLU A 37 -31.30 -11.97 -18.41
N ALA A 38 -32.24 -11.64 -17.52
CA ALA A 38 -33.61 -11.31 -17.90
C ALA A 38 -33.68 -10.10 -18.85
N LYS A 39 -32.87 -9.07 -18.61
CA LYS A 39 -32.76 -7.89 -19.49
C LYS A 39 -32.16 -8.21 -20.86
N LEU A 40 -31.13 -9.05 -20.90
CA LEU A 40 -30.54 -9.56 -22.14
C LEU A 40 -31.56 -10.39 -22.94
N THR A 41 -32.36 -11.20 -22.26
CA THR A 41 -33.42 -12.02 -22.87
C THR A 41 -34.59 -11.18 -23.37
N ALA A 42 -34.95 -10.11 -22.68
CA ALA A 42 -35.98 -9.15 -23.10
C ALA A 42 -35.52 -8.20 -24.23
N GLY A 43 -34.22 -8.18 -24.55
CA GLY A 43 -33.65 -7.23 -25.52
C GLY A 43 -33.60 -5.78 -25.01
N GLU A 44 -33.74 -5.57 -23.69
CA GLU A 44 -33.60 -4.27 -23.04
C GLU A 44 -32.13 -3.82 -22.93
N LEU A 45 -31.21 -4.78 -23.07
CA LEU A 45 -29.77 -4.62 -22.96
C LEU A 45 -29.10 -5.64 -23.88
N THR A 46 -27.98 -5.27 -24.52
CA THR A 46 -27.11 -6.22 -25.25
C THR A 46 -25.89 -6.62 -24.42
N SER A 47 -25.29 -7.77 -24.72
CA SER A 47 -24.06 -8.24 -24.08
C SER A 47 -22.91 -7.27 -24.34
N VAL A 48 -22.84 -6.66 -25.53
CA VAL A 48 -21.83 -5.62 -25.84
C VAL A 48 -22.02 -4.38 -24.96
N GLU A 49 -23.26 -3.89 -24.79
CA GLU A 49 -23.54 -2.75 -23.91
C GLU A 49 -23.18 -3.05 -22.45
N LEU A 50 -23.56 -4.23 -21.95
CA LEU A 50 -23.23 -4.67 -20.60
C LEU A 50 -21.71 -4.81 -20.39
N THR A 51 -21.01 -5.43 -21.35
CA THR A 51 -19.55 -5.61 -21.29
C THR A 51 -18.84 -4.25 -21.30
N LYS A 52 -19.28 -3.31 -22.14
CA LYS A 52 -18.75 -1.93 -22.15
C LYS A 52 -18.99 -1.23 -20.82
N ALA A 53 -20.20 -1.34 -20.25
CA ALA A 53 -20.52 -0.73 -18.97
C ALA A 53 -19.59 -1.22 -17.84
N TYR A 54 -19.26 -2.52 -17.81
CA TYR A 54 -18.27 -3.04 -16.85
C TYR A 54 -16.84 -2.56 -17.14
N ILE A 55 -16.41 -2.51 -18.40
CA ILE A 55 -15.08 -1.98 -18.76
C ILE A 55 -14.94 -0.51 -18.33
N ASP A 56 -15.94 0.32 -18.63
CA ASP A 56 -15.96 1.74 -18.27
C ASP A 56 -15.93 1.91 -16.75
N ARG A 57 -16.67 1.08 -16.02
CA ARG A 57 -16.66 1.07 -14.55
C ARG A 57 -15.31 0.63 -13.99
N ILE A 58 -14.69 -0.41 -14.54
CA ILE A 58 -13.34 -0.85 -14.16
C ILE A 58 -12.35 0.30 -14.35
N ALA A 59 -12.39 0.99 -15.49
CA ALA A 59 -11.52 2.13 -15.75
C ALA A 59 -11.73 3.28 -14.74
N ALA A 60 -12.96 3.46 -14.25
CA ALA A 60 -13.30 4.53 -13.32
C ALA A 60 -12.91 4.27 -11.85
N VAL A 61 -12.78 3.00 -11.43
CA VAL A 61 -12.62 2.65 -9.99
C VAL A 61 -11.47 1.72 -9.66
N ASN A 62 -10.93 1.01 -10.66
CA ASN A 62 -9.88 0.02 -10.42
C ASN A 62 -8.51 0.68 -10.28
N GLN A 63 -8.18 1.60 -11.18
CA GLN A 63 -6.93 2.37 -11.17
C GLN A 63 -7.20 3.86 -11.00
N ARG A 64 -8.43 4.26 -10.68
CA ARG A 64 -8.89 5.64 -10.50
C ARG A 64 -9.91 5.69 -9.37
N GLY A 65 -10.31 6.88 -8.94
CA GLY A 65 -11.28 7.04 -7.85
C GLY A 65 -10.76 6.33 -6.59
N PRO A 66 -11.45 5.29 -6.06
CA PRO A 66 -10.96 4.54 -4.92
C PRO A 66 -9.74 3.63 -5.19
N ALA A 67 -9.28 3.52 -6.45
CA ALA A 67 -8.08 2.79 -6.88
C ALA A 67 -8.01 1.35 -6.32
N LEU A 68 -9.10 0.59 -6.50
CA LEU A 68 -9.28 -0.71 -5.85
C LEU A 68 -8.26 -1.78 -6.25
N ASN A 69 -7.65 -1.65 -7.44
CA ASN A 69 -6.68 -2.58 -8.01
C ASN A 69 -7.10 -4.06 -7.98
N ALA A 70 -8.41 -4.31 -8.12
CA ALA A 70 -9.01 -5.63 -8.05
C ALA A 70 -8.92 -6.40 -9.38
N VAL A 71 -9.04 -5.70 -10.51
CA VAL A 71 -8.91 -6.26 -11.86
C VAL A 71 -7.48 -6.10 -12.34
N ARG A 72 -6.85 -7.22 -12.63
CA ARG A 72 -5.47 -7.29 -13.11
C ARG A 72 -5.39 -7.03 -14.61
N ALA A 73 -6.15 -7.81 -15.39
CA ALA A 73 -6.06 -7.83 -16.84
C ALA A 73 -7.47 -7.91 -17.44
N LEU A 74 -7.74 -7.15 -18.49
CA LEU A 74 -8.95 -7.32 -19.31
C LEU A 74 -8.64 -8.30 -20.44
N ASN A 75 -9.62 -9.13 -20.80
CA ASN A 75 -9.53 -9.97 -21.99
C ASN A 75 -9.68 -9.08 -23.24
N PRO A 76 -8.67 -9.01 -24.13
CA PRO A 76 -8.78 -8.20 -25.35
C PRO A 76 -9.90 -8.69 -26.28
N ASN A 77 -10.38 -9.93 -26.09
CA ASN A 77 -11.49 -10.51 -26.83
C ASN A 77 -12.87 -10.30 -26.18
N ALA A 78 -12.98 -9.68 -25.00
CA ALA A 78 -14.25 -9.59 -24.27
C ALA A 78 -15.40 -9.01 -25.13
N LEU A 79 -15.15 -7.90 -25.83
CA LEU A 79 -16.15 -7.29 -26.71
C LEU A 79 -16.44 -8.13 -27.96
N ARG A 80 -15.51 -8.97 -28.40
CA ARG A 80 -15.74 -9.91 -29.51
C ARG A 80 -16.62 -11.08 -29.03
N GLU A 81 -16.34 -11.63 -27.87
CA GLU A 81 -17.15 -12.67 -27.22
C GLU A 81 -18.58 -12.18 -26.96
N ALA A 82 -18.74 -10.93 -26.49
CA ALA A 82 -20.04 -10.29 -26.30
C ALA A 82 -20.85 -10.18 -27.60
N ARG A 83 -20.23 -9.77 -28.72
CA ARG A 83 -20.89 -9.73 -30.04
C ARG A 83 -21.35 -11.11 -30.51
N VAL A 84 -20.57 -12.16 -30.23
CA VAL A 84 -20.97 -13.54 -30.54
C VAL A 84 -22.19 -13.93 -29.73
N SER A 85 -22.28 -13.50 -28.48
CA SER A 85 -23.46 -13.73 -27.64
C SER A 85 -24.71 -13.01 -28.15
N ASP A 86 -24.58 -11.73 -28.52
CA ASP A 86 -25.68 -10.97 -29.11
C ASP A 86 -26.19 -11.61 -30.40
N LEU A 87 -25.28 -12.12 -31.24
CA LEU A 87 -25.66 -12.89 -32.42
C LEU A 87 -26.40 -14.18 -32.05
N ALA A 88 -25.91 -14.94 -31.06
CA ALA A 88 -26.57 -16.16 -30.61
C ALA A 88 -27.98 -15.91 -30.09
N ARG A 89 -28.20 -14.79 -29.38
CA ARG A 89 -29.54 -14.34 -28.94
C ARG A 89 -30.42 -13.97 -30.13
N ALA A 90 -29.88 -13.20 -31.09
CA ALA A 90 -30.61 -12.79 -32.30
C ALA A 90 -31.00 -13.98 -33.21
N THR A 91 -30.19 -15.04 -33.23
CA THR A 91 -30.44 -16.26 -34.02
C THR A 91 -31.14 -17.37 -33.24
N HIS A 92 -31.62 -17.09 -32.02
CA HIS A 92 -32.29 -18.06 -31.14
C HIS A 92 -31.44 -19.32 -30.85
N SER A 93 -30.13 -19.17 -30.74
CA SER A 93 -29.15 -20.23 -30.45
C SER A 93 -28.43 -20.01 -29.11
N VAL A 94 -29.16 -19.55 -28.10
CA VAL A 94 -28.69 -19.31 -26.73
C VAL A 94 -28.16 -20.61 -26.10
N ARG A 95 -26.97 -20.57 -25.50
CA ARG A 95 -26.32 -21.77 -24.92
C ARG A 95 -26.75 -22.08 -23.49
N GLY A 96 -27.24 -21.08 -22.75
CA GLY A 96 -27.75 -21.26 -21.39
C GLY A 96 -27.91 -19.94 -20.64
N PRO A 97 -28.23 -20.00 -19.33
CA PRO A 97 -28.47 -18.81 -18.50
C PRO A 97 -27.26 -17.89 -18.30
N LEU A 98 -26.05 -18.31 -18.72
CA LEU A 98 -24.85 -17.47 -18.67
C LEU A 98 -24.57 -16.73 -19.99
N GLU A 99 -25.39 -16.93 -21.01
CA GLU A 99 -25.20 -16.35 -22.34
C GLU A 99 -25.05 -14.82 -22.29
N GLY A 100 -23.85 -14.32 -22.56
CA GLY A 100 -23.55 -12.90 -22.65
C GLY A 100 -23.22 -12.21 -21.34
N LEU A 101 -23.21 -12.93 -20.20
CA LEU A 101 -22.85 -12.38 -18.90
C LEU A 101 -21.31 -12.27 -18.76
N PRO A 102 -20.77 -11.09 -18.40
CA PRO A 102 -19.33 -10.90 -18.19
C PRO A 102 -18.83 -11.51 -16.86
N VAL A 103 -17.78 -12.32 -16.94
CA VAL A 103 -17.19 -13.05 -15.80
C VAL A 103 -15.72 -12.66 -15.59
N LEU A 104 -15.35 -12.37 -14.35
CA LEU A 104 -13.96 -12.18 -13.93
C LEU A 104 -13.42 -13.42 -13.18
N LEU A 105 -12.18 -13.79 -13.49
CA LEU A 105 -11.55 -15.02 -12.98
C LEU A 105 -10.32 -14.69 -12.16
N LYS A 106 -10.14 -15.29 -10.98
CA LYS A 106 -8.90 -15.16 -10.21
C LYS A 106 -7.67 -15.48 -11.09
N ASP A 107 -6.58 -14.75 -10.88
CA ASP A 107 -5.39 -14.81 -11.74
C ASP A 107 -4.50 -16.05 -11.55
N ASN A 108 -5.03 -17.07 -10.89
CA ASN A 108 -4.46 -18.42 -10.87
C ASN A 108 -5.25 -19.42 -11.74
N ILE A 109 -6.25 -18.98 -12.50
CA ILE A 109 -7.08 -19.85 -13.37
C ILE A 109 -6.66 -19.68 -14.83
N ASP A 110 -6.34 -20.75 -15.54
CA ASP A 110 -5.90 -20.64 -16.93
C ASP A 110 -7.00 -20.16 -17.88
N VAL A 111 -6.64 -19.17 -18.72
CA VAL A 111 -7.43 -18.73 -19.87
C VAL A 111 -6.48 -18.71 -21.06
N ALA A 112 -6.78 -19.49 -22.09
CA ALA A 112 -5.91 -19.58 -23.26
C ALA A 112 -5.67 -18.20 -23.88
N GLY A 113 -4.40 -17.84 -24.09
CA GLY A 113 -3.99 -16.56 -24.67
C GLY A 113 -4.02 -15.37 -23.72
N MET A 114 -4.22 -15.57 -22.41
CA MET A 114 -4.04 -14.56 -21.38
C MET A 114 -3.03 -15.05 -20.34
N PRO A 115 -2.16 -14.20 -19.78
CA PRO A 115 -1.23 -14.67 -18.75
C PRO A 115 -1.96 -15.13 -17.47
N THR A 116 -1.51 -16.23 -16.86
CA THR A 116 -1.89 -16.70 -15.52
C THR A 116 -0.69 -16.58 -14.61
N THR A 117 -0.70 -15.61 -13.68
CA THR A 117 0.52 -15.24 -12.95
C THR A 117 0.49 -15.59 -11.46
N ALA A 118 -0.67 -15.95 -10.93
CA ALA A 118 -0.88 -16.04 -9.48
C ALA A 118 -0.43 -14.78 -8.71
N SER A 119 -0.50 -13.60 -9.34
CA SER A 119 0.00 -12.30 -8.85
C SER A 119 1.51 -12.25 -8.59
N SER A 120 2.27 -13.16 -9.20
CA SER A 120 3.71 -13.27 -9.03
C SER A 120 4.48 -12.78 -10.25
N ILE A 121 5.54 -12.02 -9.99
CA ILE A 121 6.46 -11.52 -11.02
C ILE A 121 7.12 -12.67 -11.80
N VAL A 122 7.37 -13.81 -11.16
CA VAL A 122 8.01 -14.99 -11.80
C VAL A 122 7.14 -15.64 -12.89
N LEU A 123 5.84 -15.35 -12.89
CA LEU A 123 4.88 -15.89 -13.85
C LEU A 123 4.28 -14.80 -14.73
N GLU A 124 4.81 -13.57 -14.74
CA GLU A 124 4.25 -12.42 -15.47
C GLU A 124 3.88 -12.76 -16.93
N HIS A 125 4.75 -13.50 -17.61
CA HIS A 125 4.61 -13.91 -19.01
C HIS A 125 4.17 -15.36 -19.19
N SER A 126 3.65 -16.00 -18.14
CA SER A 126 3.13 -17.38 -18.20
C SER A 126 1.77 -17.40 -18.91
N VAL A 127 1.76 -17.68 -20.22
CA VAL A 127 0.55 -17.79 -21.03
C VAL A 127 0.25 -19.27 -21.33
N PRO A 128 -0.85 -19.84 -20.80
CA PRO A 128 -1.24 -21.22 -21.08
C PRO A 128 -1.84 -21.36 -22.49
N ASP A 129 -1.62 -22.51 -23.13
CA ASP A 129 -2.20 -22.85 -24.44
C ASP A 129 -3.67 -23.30 -24.36
N LYS A 130 -4.12 -23.68 -23.15
CA LYS A 130 -5.45 -24.25 -22.91
C LYS A 130 -6.17 -23.47 -21.82
N ASP A 131 -7.48 -23.37 -21.97
CA ASP A 131 -8.37 -22.91 -20.90
C ASP A 131 -8.40 -23.95 -19.77
N ALA A 132 -8.48 -23.48 -18.52
CA ALA A 132 -8.88 -24.32 -17.39
C ALA A 132 -10.24 -24.97 -17.66
N PHE A 133 -10.50 -26.13 -17.06
CA PHE A 133 -11.75 -26.86 -17.30
C PHE A 133 -13.00 -26.01 -16.98
N VAL A 134 -12.96 -25.26 -15.87
CA VAL A 134 -14.03 -24.32 -15.51
C VAL A 134 -14.24 -23.22 -16.54
N VAL A 135 -13.18 -22.75 -17.21
CA VAL A 135 -13.27 -21.73 -18.26
C VAL A 135 -13.87 -22.30 -19.54
N GLN A 136 -13.52 -23.54 -19.90
CA GLN A 136 -14.16 -24.24 -21.01
C GLN A 136 -15.68 -24.37 -20.78
N ARG A 137 -16.08 -24.70 -19.55
CA ARG A 137 -17.49 -24.81 -19.16
C ARG A 137 -18.22 -23.46 -19.21
N LEU A 138 -17.59 -22.38 -18.73
CA LEU A 138 -18.11 -21.01 -18.86
C LEU A 138 -18.34 -20.61 -20.32
N LYS A 139 -17.34 -20.80 -21.19
CA LYS A 139 -17.45 -20.48 -22.62
C LYS A 139 -18.52 -21.33 -23.31
N ALA A 140 -18.64 -22.60 -22.93
CA ALA A 140 -19.70 -23.49 -23.41
C ALA A 140 -21.10 -23.05 -22.96
N ALA A 141 -21.23 -22.45 -21.78
CA ALA A 141 -22.47 -21.85 -21.27
C ALA A 141 -22.77 -20.45 -21.85
N GLY A 142 -21.87 -19.91 -22.67
CA GLY A 142 -22.00 -18.63 -23.35
C GLY A 142 -21.57 -17.40 -22.55
N ALA A 143 -20.91 -17.59 -21.41
CA ALA A 143 -20.33 -16.50 -20.65
C ALA A 143 -19.26 -15.74 -21.45
N VAL A 144 -19.16 -14.42 -21.23
CA VAL A 144 -18.09 -13.57 -21.75
C VAL A 144 -16.97 -13.54 -20.72
N ILE A 145 -15.76 -13.96 -21.08
CA ILE A 145 -14.63 -13.84 -20.16
C ILE A 145 -14.17 -12.38 -20.19
N LEU A 146 -14.47 -11.63 -19.14
CA LEU A 146 -14.14 -10.21 -19.04
C LEU A 146 -12.65 -10.00 -18.79
N GLY A 147 -12.03 -10.87 -17.99
CA GLY A 147 -10.64 -10.74 -17.62
C GLY A 147 -10.23 -11.48 -16.34
N LYS A 148 -9.14 -11.02 -15.74
CA LYS A 148 -8.47 -11.61 -14.58
C LYS A 148 -8.50 -10.65 -13.40
N VAL A 149 -8.75 -11.17 -12.20
CA VAL A 149 -8.70 -10.40 -10.94
C VAL A 149 -7.48 -10.77 -10.11
N ASN A 150 -6.93 -9.76 -9.45
CA ASN A 150 -5.74 -9.86 -8.60
C ASN A 150 -6.01 -10.73 -7.35
N LEU A 151 -4.95 -11.22 -6.72
CA LEU A 151 -4.99 -12.12 -5.56
C LEU A 151 -3.81 -11.86 -4.62
N THR A 152 -3.84 -12.43 -3.42
CA THR A 152 -2.60 -12.61 -2.66
C THR A 152 -1.70 -13.58 -3.41
N GLU A 153 -0.42 -13.23 -3.58
CA GLU A 153 0.55 -13.99 -4.39
C GLU A 153 0.61 -15.47 -4.04
N PHE A 154 0.67 -16.34 -5.07
CA PHE A 154 0.59 -17.79 -4.94
C PHE A 154 -0.52 -18.23 -3.97
N ALA A 155 -1.67 -17.56 -4.06
CA ALA A 155 -2.81 -17.77 -3.21
C ALA A 155 -2.53 -17.67 -1.68
N ALA A 156 -1.63 -16.77 -1.28
CA ALA A 156 -1.12 -16.53 0.08
C ALA A 156 -0.09 -17.56 0.59
N TRP A 157 0.70 -18.12 -0.34
CA TRP A 157 1.72 -19.12 -0.03
C TRP A 157 3.16 -18.62 -0.24
N VAL A 158 3.40 -17.31 -0.10
CA VAL A 158 4.77 -16.74 -0.13
C VAL A 158 5.32 -16.51 1.28
N SER A 159 4.62 -15.74 2.11
CA SER A 159 5.08 -15.40 3.47
C SER A 159 3.93 -15.25 4.47
N ASN A 160 4.20 -15.56 5.75
CA ASN A 160 3.29 -15.32 6.86
C ASN A 160 3.06 -13.83 7.14
N ASN A 161 3.97 -12.96 6.68
CA ASN A 161 3.88 -11.52 6.85
C ASN A 161 3.20 -10.84 5.67
N GLN A 162 2.85 -11.60 4.62
CA GLN A 162 2.24 -11.04 3.43
C GLN A 162 0.83 -10.56 3.73
N SER A 163 0.56 -9.35 3.26
CA SER A 163 -0.74 -8.72 3.27
C SER A 163 -1.73 -9.39 2.31
N SER A 164 -2.97 -9.63 2.76
CA SER A 164 -4.03 -10.13 1.88
C SER A 164 -4.23 -9.21 0.67
N GLY A 165 -4.36 -9.78 -0.52
CA GLY A 165 -4.52 -9.05 -1.78
C GLY A 165 -3.26 -8.37 -2.31
N ASN A 166 -2.08 -8.64 -1.73
CA ASN A 166 -0.81 -8.17 -2.27
C ASN A 166 -0.09 -9.25 -3.07
N GLY A 167 0.52 -8.86 -4.19
CA GLY A 167 1.54 -9.68 -4.85
C GLY A 167 2.63 -8.85 -5.52
N SER A 168 3.78 -9.50 -5.74
CA SER A 168 4.97 -8.92 -6.35
C SER A 168 4.75 -8.38 -7.76
N LEU A 169 3.74 -8.85 -8.49
CA LEU A 169 3.46 -8.34 -9.83
C LEU A 169 2.59 -7.08 -9.80
N HIS A 170 1.42 -7.11 -9.16
CA HIS A 170 0.42 -6.05 -9.31
C HIS A 170 0.15 -5.22 -8.05
N GLY A 171 0.89 -5.45 -6.97
CA GLY A 171 0.73 -4.70 -5.73
C GLY A 171 -0.58 -5.05 -4.99
N GLN A 172 -1.13 -4.07 -4.29
CA GLN A 172 -2.18 -4.26 -3.29
C GLN A 172 -3.60 -4.05 -3.84
N VAL A 173 -4.51 -5.00 -3.60
CA VAL A 173 -5.98 -4.83 -3.73
C VAL A 173 -6.53 -4.05 -2.53
N LEU A 174 -7.42 -3.07 -2.73
CA LEU A 174 -8.04 -2.29 -1.65
C LEU A 174 -9.51 -2.67 -1.44
N ASN A 175 -9.96 -2.64 -0.19
CA ASN A 175 -11.34 -2.90 0.18
C ASN A 175 -12.25 -1.72 -0.23
N PRO A 176 -13.37 -1.94 -0.94
CA PRO A 176 -14.19 -0.87 -1.49
C PRO A 176 -15.02 -0.10 -0.44
N TYR A 177 -15.27 -0.71 0.72
CA TYR A 177 -15.97 -0.05 1.85
C TYR A 177 -15.01 0.79 2.70
N ASP A 178 -13.75 0.40 2.80
CA ASP A 178 -12.74 1.11 3.59
C ASP A 178 -11.33 0.78 3.08
N THR A 179 -10.76 1.66 2.25
CA THR A 179 -9.49 1.40 1.54
C THR A 179 -8.29 1.24 2.47
N SER A 180 -8.38 1.68 3.73
CA SER A 180 -7.37 1.44 4.77
C SER A 180 -7.47 0.07 5.46
N THR A 181 -8.22 -0.89 4.90
CA THR A 181 -8.53 -2.17 5.56
C THR A 181 -8.21 -3.39 4.72
N ASP A 182 -8.10 -4.53 5.39
CA ASP A 182 -7.82 -5.80 4.72
C ASP A 182 -9.00 -6.20 3.81
N PRO A 183 -8.75 -6.47 2.51
CA PRO A 183 -9.79 -6.94 1.59
C PRO A 183 -10.12 -8.43 1.79
N GLY A 184 -9.46 -9.12 2.73
CA GLY A 184 -9.46 -10.57 2.79
C GLY A 184 -8.61 -11.18 1.69
N GLY A 185 -8.40 -12.49 1.77
CA GLY A 185 -7.58 -13.19 0.77
C GLY A 185 -7.65 -14.70 0.92
N SER A 186 -7.12 -15.45 -0.06
CA SER A 186 -6.35 -14.92 -1.20
C SER A 186 -7.15 -14.45 -2.42
N SER A 187 -8.45 -14.74 -2.55
CA SER A 187 -9.29 -14.27 -3.67
C SER A 187 -9.75 -12.82 -3.52
N ALA A 188 -8.83 -11.92 -3.13
CA ALA A 188 -9.11 -10.52 -2.81
C ALA A 188 -9.79 -9.79 -3.99
N GLY A 189 -9.21 -9.88 -5.20
CA GLY A 189 -9.75 -9.21 -6.37
C GLY A 189 -11.14 -9.70 -6.76
N SER A 190 -11.44 -11.00 -6.61
CA SER A 190 -12.80 -11.54 -6.84
C SER A 190 -13.82 -10.93 -5.87
N GLY A 191 -13.50 -10.90 -4.57
CA GLY A 191 -14.39 -10.34 -3.54
C GLY A 191 -14.64 -8.84 -3.73
N VAL A 192 -13.57 -8.09 -4.01
CA VAL A 192 -13.66 -6.65 -4.26
C VAL A 192 -14.40 -6.35 -5.57
N ALA A 193 -14.12 -7.09 -6.65
CA ALA A 193 -14.80 -6.92 -7.93
C ALA A 193 -16.31 -7.19 -7.82
N ALA A 194 -16.72 -8.21 -7.07
CA ALA A 194 -18.13 -8.47 -6.81
C ALA A 194 -18.79 -7.33 -6.01
N ALA A 195 -18.15 -6.86 -4.93
CA ALA A 195 -18.68 -5.80 -4.08
C ALA A 195 -18.80 -4.45 -4.80
N ALA A 196 -17.81 -4.13 -5.63
CA ALA A 196 -17.74 -2.90 -6.41
C ALA A 196 -18.51 -2.97 -7.74
N GLY A 197 -19.10 -4.11 -8.10
CA GLY A 197 -19.86 -4.28 -9.34
C GLY A 197 -19.00 -4.20 -10.61
N LEU A 198 -17.82 -4.85 -10.61
CA LEU A 198 -16.87 -4.82 -11.73
C LEU A 198 -17.08 -5.95 -12.74
N ALA A 199 -17.97 -6.89 -12.45
CA ALA A 199 -18.45 -7.91 -13.36
C ALA A 199 -19.84 -8.40 -12.91
N ALA A 200 -20.53 -9.13 -13.79
CA ALA A 200 -21.78 -9.80 -13.40
C ALA A 200 -21.49 -10.95 -12.44
N LEU A 201 -20.39 -11.67 -12.66
CA LEU A 201 -19.99 -12.84 -11.88
C LEU A 201 -18.48 -12.84 -11.66
N THR A 202 -18.03 -13.38 -10.51
CA THR A 202 -16.60 -13.61 -10.26
C THR A 202 -16.34 -15.00 -9.68
N ILE A 203 -15.17 -15.55 -9.98
CA ILE A 203 -14.72 -16.85 -9.49
C ILE A 203 -13.40 -16.68 -8.74
N GLY A 204 -13.30 -17.35 -7.59
CA GLY A 204 -12.10 -17.46 -6.76
C GLY A 204 -11.66 -18.92 -6.56
N SER A 205 -10.61 -19.09 -5.76
CA SER A 205 -10.13 -20.40 -5.29
C SER A 205 -9.93 -20.41 -3.78
N ASP A 206 -10.14 -21.57 -3.16
CA ASP A 206 -10.08 -21.78 -1.72
C ASP A 206 -9.28 -23.05 -1.39
N THR A 207 -8.16 -22.87 -0.70
CA THR A 207 -7.43 -23.96 -0.03
C THR A 207 -7.93 -24.05 1.41
N GLU A 208 -7.86 -22.92 2.13
CA GLU A 208 -8.32 -22.78 3.51
C GLU A 208 -8.79 -21.33 3.77
N GLY A 209 -9.99 -21.01 3.31
CA GLY A 209 -10.68 -19.74 3.55
C GLY A 209 -10.48 -18.67 2.47
N SER A 210 -9.74 -18.97 1.42
CA SER A 210 -9.42 -18.01 0.36
C SER A 210 -10.60 -17.52 -0.49
N ILE A 211 -11.80 -18.08 -0.35
CA ILE A 211 -13.09 -17.53 -0.83
C ILE A 211 -13.86 -16.88 0.32
N LEU A 212 -13.94 -17.55 1.47
CA LEU A 212 -14.81 -17.15 2.59
C LEU A 212 -14.31 -15.88 3.31
N SER A 213 -12.99 -15.75 3.45
CA SER A 213 -12.32 -14.56 3.97
C SER A 213 -12.71 -13.35 3.12
N PRO A 214 -12.29 -13.22 1.84
CA PRO A 214 -12.64 -12.06 1.02
C PRO A 214 -14.15 -11.86 0.85
N ALA A 215 -14.98 -12.91 0.85
CA ALA A 215 -16.43 -12.75 0.87
C ALA A 215 -16.93 -11.99 2.12
N THR A 216 -16.39 -12.32 3.29
CA THR A 216 -16.71 -11.68 4.57
C THR A 216 -16.23 -10.23 4.61
N GLN A 217 -14.98 -9.95 4.21
CA GLN A 217 -14.42 -8.59 4.25
C GLN A 217 -15.05 -7.64 3.24
N ASN A 218 -15.66 -8.16 2.17
CA ASN A 218 -16.30 -7.35 1.12
C ASN A 218 -17.83 -7.48 1.10
N GLY A 219 -18.43 -8.14 2.10
CA GLY A 219 -19.90 -8.22 2.22
C GLY A 219 -20.57 -8.80 0.98
N VAL A 220 -19.98 -9.85 0.40
CA VAL A 220 -20.52 -10.55 -0.79
C VAL A 220 -20.79 -12.01 -0.45
N VAL A 221 -21.56 -12.69 -1.29
CA VAL A 221 -21.80 -14.12 -1.18
C VAL A 221 -20.54 -14.86 -1.61
N GLY A 222 -20.11 -15.84 -0.82
CA GLY A 222 -18.97 -16.70 -1.14
C GLY A 222 -19.30 -18.16 -0.86
N ILE A 223 -18.99 -19.05 -1.79
CA ILE A 223 -19.20 -20.49 -1.60
C ILE A 223 -17.86 -21.19 -1.75
N ARG A 224 -17.41 -21.84 -0.67
CA ARG A 224 -16.43 -22.92 -0.75
C ARG A 224 -17.24 -24.19 -0.97
N PRO A 225 -17.29 -24.78 -2.17
CA PRO A 225 -18.04 -26.01 -2.38
C PRO A 225 -17.28 -27.22 -1.81
N THR A 226 -17.93 -28.37 -1.83
CA THR A 226 -17.28 -29.67 -1.63
C THR A 226 -16.04 -29.77 -2.52
N THR A 227 -14.91 -30.17 -1.95
CA THR A 227 -13.67 -30.41 -2.73
C THR A 227 -13.97 -31.49 -3.78
N GLY A 228 -13.71 -31.17 -5.05
CA GLY A 228 -14.04 -32.01 -6.20
C GLY A 228 -15.35 -31.64 -6.92
N LEU A 229 -16.18 -30.73 -6.39
CA LEU A 229 -17.41 -30.30 -7.08
C LEU A 229 -17.11 -29.60 -8.42
N TRP A 230 -16.10 -28.73 -8.41
CA TRP A 230 -15.56 -28.10 -9.61
C TRP A 230 -14.12 -28.61 -9.84
N SER A 231 -13.79 -28.91 -11.10
CA SER A 231 -12.44 -29.32 -11.50
C SER A 231 -11.40 -28.23 -11.23
N ARG A 232 -10.19 -28.64 -10.85
CA ARG A 232 -9.02 -27.78 -10.62
C ARG A 232 -8.00 -27.87 -11.75
N THR A 233 -8.32 -28.58 -12.83
CA THR A 233 -7.48 -28.65 -14.03
C THR A 233 -7.24 -27.25 -14.61
N GLY A 234 -5.97 -26.89 -14.78
CA GLY A 234 -5.55 -25.58 -15.28
C GLY A 234 -5.63 -24.46 -14.22
N VAL A 235 -5.37 -24.79 -12.96
CA VAL A 235 -5.34 -23.81 -11.87
C VAL A 235 -4.00 -23.90 -11.14
N VAL A 236 -3.31 -22.77 -10.92
CA VAL A 236 -2.08 -22.74 -10.12
C VAL A 236 -2.43 -23.17 -8.68
N PRO A 237 -1.87 -24.28 -8.17
CA PRO A 237 -2.35 -24.93 -6.95
C PRO A 237 -1.69 -24.37 -5.69
N ILE A 238 -2.24 -24.76 -4.53
CA ILE A 238 -1.50 -24.86 -3.27
C ILE A 238 -1.44 -26.32 -2.81
N SER A 239 -2.59 -26.99 -2.76
CA SER A 239 -2.75 -28.30 -2.15
C SER A 239 -3.95 -29.00 -2.78
N GLU A 240 -3.69 -29.97 -3.66
CA GLU A 240 -4.73 -30.73 -4.34
C GLU A 240 -5.68 -31.45 -3.36
N SER A 241 -5.28 -31.74 -2.12
CA SER A 241 -6.18 -32.33 -1.12
C SER A 241 -7.26 -31.36 -0.62
N GLN A 242 -7.00 -30.05 -0.67
CA GLN A 242 -7.86 -29.03 -0.07
C GLN A 242 -8.42 -28.03 -1.09
N ASP A 243 -7.72 -27.84 -2.21
CA ASP A 243 -8.04 -26.85 -3.22
C ASP A 243 -9.41 -27.09 -3.84
N THR A 244 -10.16 -26.00 -3.98
CA THR A 244 -11.43 -25.95 -4.69
C THR A 244 -11.63 -24.57 -5.31
N LEU A 245 -12.49 -24.47 -6.31
CA LEU A 245 -12.91 -23.21 -6.90
C LEU A 245 -14.35 -22.90 -6.48
N GLY A 246 -14.72 -21.63 -6.50
CA GLY A 246 -16.08 -21.25 -6.13
C GLY A 246 -16.41 -19.79 -6.42
N PRO A 247 -17.70 -19.45 -6.36
CA PRO A 247 -18.19 -18.10 -6.65
C PRO A 247 -17.89 -17.11 -5.52
N LEU A 248 -17.56 -15.87 -5.91
CA LEU A 248 -17.72 -14.67 -5.08
C LEU A 248 -18.64 -13.70 -5.84
N VAL A 249 -19.85 -13.49 -5.35
CA VAL A 249 -20.92 -12.85 -6.13
C VAL A 249 -21.84 -12.00 -5.26
N GLN A 250 -22.63 -11.14 -5.87
CA GLN A 250 -23.47 -10.19 -5.12
C GLN A 250 -24.68 -10.84 -4.45
N THR A 251 -25.20 -11.94 -5.03
CA THR A 251 -26.41 -12.61 -4.53
C THR A 251 -26.28 -14.13 -4.52
N THR A 252 -27.08 -14.81 -3.70
CA THR A 252 -27.13 -16.27 -3.68
C THR A 252 -27.67 -16.87 -5.00
N SER A 253 -28.54 -16.14 -5.71
CA SER A 253 -29.03 -16.52 -7.03
C SER A 253 -27.91 -16.55 -8.09
N ASP A 254 -27.01 -15.57 -8.07
CA ASP A 254 -25.85 -15.53 -8.97
C ASP A 254 -24.92 -16.73 -8.75
N ALA A 255 -24.77 -17.13 -7.48
CA ALA A 255 -23.96 -18.30 -7.11
C ALA A 255 -24.57 -19.60 -7.65
N ALA A 256 -25.91 -19.73 -7.62
CA ALA A 256 -26.63 -20.87 -8.16
C ALA A 256 -26.41 -21.02 -9.69
N LEU A 257 -26.41 -19.91 -10.43
CA LEU A 257 -26.15 -19.92 -11.87
C LEU A 257 -24.77 -20.50 -12.20
N LEU A 258 -23.75 -20.12 -11.45
CA LEU A 258 -22.39 -20.65 -11.61
C LEU A 258 -22.32 -22.14 -11.24
N LEU A 259 -22.92 -22.55 -10.12
CA LEU A 259 -22.94 -23.97 -9.73
C LEU A 259 -23.63 -24.84 -10.80
N ASN A 260 -24.75 -24.38 -11.37
CA ASN A 260 -25.43 -25.07 -12.48
C ASN A 260 -24.51 -25.27 -13.69
N ALA A 261 -23.72 -24.25 -14.06
CA ALA A 261 -22.90 -24.30 -15.27
C ALA A 261 -21.59 -25.10 -15.11
N LEU A 262 -21.05 -25.18 -13.89
CA LEU A 262 -19.67 -25.61 -13.65
C LEU A 262 -19.54 -26.96 -12.92
N THR A 263 -20.60 -27.45 -12.26
CA THR A 263 -20.58 -28.79 -11.64
C THR A 263 -20.55 -29.88 -12.71
N ALA A 264 -19.39 -30.53 -12.87
CA ALA A 264 -19.16 -31.57 -13.87
C ALA A 264 -18.00 -32.49 -13.47
N VAL A 265 -17.97 -33.69 -14.06
CA VAL A 265 -16.83 -34.61 -13.96
C VAL A 265 -15.78 -34.23 -15.00
N ASP A 266 -14.54 -34.12 -14.56
CA ASP A 266 -13.35 -33.93 -15.39
C ASP A 266 -12.41 -35.13 -15.21
N PRO A 267 -12.18 -35.94 -16.26
CA PRO A 267 -11.25 -37.06 -16.20
C PRO A 267 -9.81 -36.68 -15.85
N GLU A 268 -9.40 -35.44 -16.10
CA GLU A 268 -8.06 -34.95 -15.73
C GLU A 268 -7.95 -34.53 -14.25
N ASP A 269 -9.09 -34.44 -13.55
CA ASP A 269 -9.15 -34.20 -12.12
C ASP A 269 -9.91 -35.34 -11.40
N PRO A 270 -9.18 -36.36 -10.90
CA PRO A 270 -9.79 -37.53 -10.27
C PRO A 270 -10.71 -37.23 -9.09
N HIS A 271 -10.55 -36.08 -8.42
CA HIS A 271 -11.41 -35.70 -7.30
C HIS A 271 -12.86 -35.40 -7.74
N THR A 272 -13.05 -35.07 -9.02
CA THR A 272 -14.39 -34.82 -9.58
C THR A 272 -15.18 -36.11 -9.82
N ALA A 273 -14.56 -37.30 -9.73
CA ALA A 273 -15.28 -38.56 -9.83
C ALA A 273 -16.34 -38.71 -8.72
N GLU A 274 -16.06 -38.18 -7.52
CA GLU A 274 -17.02 -38.16 -6.40
C GLU A 274 -18.24 -37.28 -6.67
N THR A 275 -18.17 -36.35 -7.63
CA THR A 275 -19.24 -35.42 -8.01
C THR A 275 -20.26 -36.04 -8.95
N ALA A 276 -19.96 -37.18 -9.58
CA ALA A 276 -20.86 -37.85 -10.52
C ALA A 276 -22.32 -37.99 -10.04
N PRO A 277 -22.62 -38.30 -8.75
CA PRO A 277 -24.00 -38.41 -8.25
C PRO A 277 -24.80 -37.10 -8.23
N VAL A 278 -24.12 -35.94 -8.27
CA VAL A 278 -24.77 -34.61 -8.18
C VAL A 278 -24.63 -33.77 -9.45
N VAL A 279 -24.01 -34.29 -10.51
CA VAL A 279 -24.01 -33.65 -11.83
C VAL A 279 -25.44 -33.49 -12.34
N GLY A 280 -25.76 -32.30 -12.84
CA GLY A 280 -27.11 -31.95 -13.31
C GLY A 280 -28.08 -31.52 -12.20
N THR A 281 -27.61 -31.40 -10.96
CA THR A 281 -28.39 -30.73 -9.89
C THR A 281 -28.73 -29.31 -10.31
N ASP A 282 -30.01 -28.94 -10.22
CA ASP A 282 -30.43 -27.56 -10.39
C ASP A 282 -30.39 -26.82 -9.04
N TYR A 283 -29.31 -26.06 -8.85
CA TYR A 283 -29.07 -25.24 -7.67
C TYR A 283 -30.04 -24.03 -7.57
N THR A 284 -30.79 -23.70 -8.63
CA THR A 284 -31.81 -22.64 -8.57
C THR A 284 -33.15 -23.14 -8.01
N ALA A 285 -33.43 -24.44 -8.11
CA ALA A 285 -34.71 -25.02 -7.66
C ALA A 285 -34.97 -24.85 -6.15
N GLY A 286 -33.91 -24.74 -5.35
CA GLY A 286 -33.95 -24.55 -3.90
C GLY A 286 -34.06 -23.10 -3.42
N LEU A 287 -33.99 -22.11 -4.31
CA LEU A 287 -33.99 -20.69 -3.97
C LEU A 287 -35.40 -20.20 -3.65
N LYS A 288 -35.91 -20.59 -2.48
CA LYS A 288 -37.26 -20.25 -2.02
C LYS A 288 -37.22 -19.43 -0.72
N PRO A 289 -38.07 -18.40 -0.57
CA PRO A 289 -38.12 -17.60 0.66
C PRO A 289 -38.44 -18.42 1.93
N ASP A 290 -39.10 -19.58 1.78
CA ASP A 290 -39.49 -20.49 2.85
C ASP A 290 -38.52 -21.67 3.03
N ALA A 291 -37.35 -21.68 2.38
CA ALA A 291 -36.42 -22.80 2.42
C ALA A 291 -35.92 -23.14 3.84
N LEU A 292 -36.00 -22.21 4.80
CA LEU A 292 -35.63 -22.43 6.21
C LEU A 292 -36.74 -23.07 7.05
N GLN A 293 -37.95 -23.24 6.52
CA GLN A 293 -39.08 -23.82 7.24
C GLN A 293 -38.77 -25.26 7.66
N GLY A 294 -38.73 -25.51 8.97
CA GLY A 294 -38.40 -26.82 9.53
C GLY A 294 -36.91 -27.20 9.50
N ALA A 295 -36.04 -26.32 9.00
CA ALA A 295 -34.60 -26.52 9.05
C ALA A 295 -34.11 -26.54 10.49
N ARG A 296 -33.16 -27.42 10.81
CA ARG A 296 -32.52 -27.52 12.12
C ARG A 296 -31.11 -26.95 12.01
N ILE A 297 -30.88 -25.77 12.58
CA ILE A 297 -29.61 -25.05 12.45
C ILE A 297 -28.89 -25.04 13.79
N ALA A 298 -27.68 -25.59 13.83
CA ALA A 298 -26.85 -25.52 15.02
C ALA A 298 -26.27 -24.11 15.20
N VAL A 299 -26.31 -23.58 16.42
CA VAL A 299 -25.82 -22.25 16.77
C VAL A 299 -25.03 -22.28 18.07
N THR A 300 -24.05 -21.40 18.19
CA THR A 300 -23.32 -21.17 19.44
C THR A 300 -24.00 -20.14 20.35
N SER A 301 -23.72 -20.23 21.66
CA SER A 301 -24.03 -19.17 22.62
C SER A 301 -23.14 -17.93 22.38
N GLY A 302 -23.66 -16.73 22.68
CA GLY A 302 -22.94 -15.47 22.44
C GLY A 302 -22.92 -15.03 20.97
N GLY A 303 -21.92 -14.20 20.64
CA GLY A 303 -21.65 -13.64 19.29
C GLY A 303 -21.89 -12.13 19.17
N SER A 304 -21.61 -11.58 17.97
CA SER A 304 -21.84 -10.17 17.66
C SER A 304 -23.34 -9.81 17.59
N ALA A 305 -23.66 -8.52 17.55
CA ALA A 305 -25.02 -8.06 17.32
C ALA A 305 -25.59 -8.60 15.99
N GLN A 306 -24.76 -8.71 14.95
CA GLN A 306 -25.12 -9.26 13.65
C GLN A 306 -25.41 -10.77 13.74
N TYR A 307 -24.65 -11.52 14.54
CA TYR A 307 -24.95 -12.94 14.78
C TYR A 307 -26.27 -13.13 15.53
N ALA A 308 -26.53 -12.30 16.54
CA ALA A 308 -27.79 -12.32 17.28
C ALA A 308 -28.97 -12.02 16.35
N ALA A 309 -28.86 -10.98 15.53
CA ALA A 309 -29.86 -10.64 14.51
C ALA A 309 -30.05 -11.78 13.50
N ALA A 310 -28.98 -12.46 13.08
CA ALA A 310 -29.07 -13.60 12.19
C ALA A 310 -29.85 -14.76 12.81
N LYS A 311 -29.57 -15.11 14.07
CA LYS A 311 -30.33 -16.14 14.80
C LYS A 311 -31.82 -15.81 14.86
N THR A 312 -32.17 -14.56 15.18
CA THR A 312 -33.56 -14.11 15.19
C THR A 312 -34.21 -14.22 13.81
N ALA A 313 -33.51 -13.81 12.74
CA ALA A 313 -34.03 -13.93 11.38
C ALA A 313 -34.30 -15.39 11.00
N LEU A 314 -33.38 -16.31 11.31
CA LEU A 314 -33.59 -17.74 11.03
C LEU A 314 -34.79 -18.33 11.78
N GLN A 315 -34.97 -17.98 13.06
CA GLN A 315 -36.14 -18.42 13.85
C GLN A 315 -37.45 -17.92 13.25
N ASN A 316 -37.49 -16.65 12.82
CA ASN A 316 -38.67 -16.05 12.20
C ASN A 316 -39.01 -16.70 10.84
N LEU A 317 -38.01 -17.25 10.15
CA LEU A 317 -38.18 -18.01 8.90
C LEU A 317 -38.51 -19.48 9.13
N GLY A 318 -38.80 -19.88 10.37
CA GLY A 318 -39.26 -21.23 10.70
C GLY A 318 -38.15 -22.24 10.97
N ALA A 319 -36.89 -21.81 11.11
CA ALA A 319 -35.80 -22.68 11.50
C ALA A 319 -35.80 -22.96 13.01
N THR A 320 -35.56 -24.22 13.38
CA THR A 320 -35.28 -24.64 14.75
C THR A 320 -33.80 -24.44 15.06
N LEU A 321 -33.47 -23.54 15.99
CA LEU A 321 -32.09 -23.36 16.43
C LEU A 321 -31.71 -24.37 17.51
N VAL A 322 -30.65 -25.12 17.28
CA VAL A 322 -30.10 -26.10 18.22
C VAL A 322 -28.82 -25.52 18.81
N THR A 323 -28.80 -25.21 20.10
CA THR A 323 -27.60 -24.66 20.72
C THR A 323 -26.55 -25.77 20.87
N ILE A 324 -25.34 -25.51 20.38
CA ILE A 324 -24.19 -26.40 20.49
C ILE A 324 -22.99 -25.67 21.13
N THR A 325 -22.10 -26.45 21.73
CA THR A 325 -20.75 -26.01 22.08
C THR A 325 -19.83 -26.47 20.97
N LEU A 326 -19.01 -25.57 20.41
CA LEU A 326 -17.98 -25.95 19.45
C LEU A 326 -16.80 -26.59 20.22
N PRO A 327 -16.52 -27.90 20.02
CA PRO A 327 -15.32 -28.50 20.58
C PRO A 327 -14.09 -27.87 19.94
N ASN A 328 -12.97 -27.83 20.66
CA ASN A 328 -11.71 -27.39 20.05
C ASN A 328 -11.33 -28.33 18.91
N PHE A 329 -11.04 -27.79 17.73
CA PHE A 329 -10.41 -28.55 16.65
C PHE A 329 -8.89 -28.55 16.92
N PRO A 330 -8.27 -29.70 17.19
CA PRO A 330 -6.84 -29.75 17.50
C PRO A 330 -5.99 -29.22 16.33
N THR A 331 -4.78 -28.74 16.64
CA THR A 331 -3.81 -28.36 15.61
C THR A 331 -3.59 -29.51 14.64
N ALA A 332 -3.75 -29.23 13.35
CA ALA A 332 -3.52 -30.17 12.26
C ALA A 332 -2.06 -30.13 11.82
N GLN A 333 -1.56 -31.25 11.31
CA GLN A 333 -0.38 -31.20 10.45
C GLN A 333 -0.74 -30.53 9.12
N SER A 334 0.12 -29.65 8.62
CA SER A 334 -0.08 -28.94 7.36
C SER A 334 0.08 -29.90 6.17
N LEU A 335 -0.96 -30.02 5.33
CA LEU A 335 -0.86 -30.70 4.02
C LEU A 335 -0.22 -29.78 2.98
N GLN A 336 -0.55 -28.49 3.03
CA GLN A 336 -0.05 -27.46 2.11
C GLN A 336 1.48 -27.39 2.07
N THR A 337 2.15 -27.52 3.22
CA THR A 337 3.62 -27.54 3.31
C THR A 337 4.25 -28.77 2.67
N ARG A 338 3.50 -29.87 2.53
CA ARG A 338 3.96 -31.11 1.89
C ARG A 338 3.63 -31.13 0.39
N GLU A 339 2.46 -30.61 0.02
CA GLU A 339 1.93 -30.73 -1.34
C GLU A 339 2.41 -29.63 -2.30
N PHE A 340 2.65 -28.41 -1.81
CA PHE A 340 2.82 -27.24 -2.69
C PHE A 340 3.91 -27.40 -3.75
N ARG A 341 5.09 -27.90 -3.37
CA ARG A 341 6.21 -28.14 -4.29
C ARG A 341 5.81 -29.12 -5.40
N ARG A 342 5.23 -30.27 -5.01
CA ARG A 342 4.77 -31.32 -5.94
C ARG A 342 3.72 -30.77 -6.90
N ASP A 343 2.69 -30.13 -6.36
CA ASP A 343 1.53 -29.69 -7.13
C ASP A 343 1.89 -28.52 -8.06
N LEU A 344 2.71 -27.57 -7.60
CA LEU A 344 3.21 -26.49 -8.44
C LEU A 344 4.08 -27.03 -9.59
N ASN A 345 5.00 -27.96 -9.31
CA ASN A 345 5.81 -28.60 -10.36
C ASN A 345 4.93 -29.34 -11.38
N HIS A 346 3.89 -30.05 -10.92
CA HIS A 346 2.93 -30.72 -11.79
C HIS A 346 2.21 -29.71 -12.71
N TYR A 347 1.70 -28.60 -12.16
CA TYR A 347 1.10 -27.52 -12.96
C TYR A 347 2.09 -26.95 -13.98
N LEU A 348 3.29 -26.55 -13.55
CA LEU A 348 4.31 -25.94 -14.42
C LEU A 348 4.75 -26.88 -15.56
N SER A 349 4.78 -28.19 -15.32
CA SER A 349 5.11 -29.18 -16.35
C SER A 349 4.13 -29.24 -17.52
N ARG A 350 2.90 -28.76 -17.32
CA ARG A 350 1.84 -28.72 -18.34
C ARG A 350 1.86 -27.45 -19.18
N LEU A 351 2.62 -26.43 -18.77
CA LEU A 351 2.72 -25.16 -19.48
C LEU A 351 3.54 -25.31 -20.77
N PRO A 352 3.27 -24.48 -21.80
CA PRO A 352 4.03 -24.53 -23.05
C PRO A 352 5.52 -24.28 -22.85
N ALA A 353 6.35 -24.69 -23.80
CA ALA A 353 7.81 -24.51 -23.74
C ALA A 353 8.23 -23.05 -23.46
N SER A 354 7.42 -22.07 -23.88
CA SER A 354 7.61 -20.64 -23.65
C SER A 354 7.37 -20.14 -22.21
N ALA A 355 6.86 -20.98 -21.29
CA ALA A 355 6.64 -20.55 -19.91
C ALA A 355 7.96 -20.09 -19.24
N PRO A 356 7.91 -18.99 -18.44
CA PRO A 356 9.12 -18.31 -17.94
C PRO A 356 9.91 -19.13 -16.92
N ILE A 357 9.22 -20.01 -16.18
CA ILE A 357 9.80 -20.95 -15.23
C ILE A 357 9.18 -22.33 -15.43
N LYS A 358 9.94 -23.37 -15.08
CA LYS A 358 9.56 -24.79 -15.25
C LYS A 358 9.47 -25.57 -13.96
N SER A 359 9.91 -24.98 -12.85
CA SER A 359 9.90 -25.64 -11.55
C SER A 359 9.76 -24.65 -10.39
N TYR A 360 9.37 -25.20 -9.24
CA TYR A 360 9.42 -24.53 -7.94
C TYR A 360 10.82 -23.98 -7.64
N ASP A 361 11.88 -24.75 -7.92
CA ASP A 361 13.26 -24.38 -7.60
C ASP A 361 13.73 -23.17 -8.44
N GLU A 362 13.29 -23.06 -9.70
CA GLU A 362 13.54 -21.88 -10.55
C GLU A 362 12.82 -20.63 -10.01
N ALA A 363 11.58 -20.77 -9.55
CA ALA A 363 10.84 -19.67 -8.92
C ALA A 363 11.53 -19.20 -7.64
N TYR A 364 11.98 -20.14 -6.80
CA TYR A 364 12.74 -19.85 -5.58
C TYR A 364 14.03 -19.10 -5.90
N ALA A 365 14.82 -19.60 -6.87
CA ALA A 365 16.06 -18.96 -7.29
C ALA A 365 15.81 -17.51 -7.78
N TYR A 366 14.79 -17.30 -8.61
CA TYR A 366 14.44 -15.95 -9.08
C TYR A 366 14.19 -14.98 -7.92
N PHE A 367 13.38 -15.39 -6.94
CA PHE A 367 13.06 -14.54 -5.79
C PHE A 367 14.28 -14.18 -4.95
N HIS A 368 15.25 -15.09 -4.82
CA HIS A 368 16.48 -14.86 -4.08
C HIS A 368 17.53 -14.05 -4.84
N ASP A 369 17.51 -14.13 -6.17
CA ASP A 369 18.33 -13.29 -7.04
C ASP A 369 17.77 -11.86 -7.18
N HIS A 370 16.45 -11.68 -6.95
CA HIS A 370 15.72 -10.40 -7.06
C HIS A 370 14.83 -10.10 -5.83
N PRO A 371 15.38 -10.04 -4.61
CA PRO A 371 14.60 -9.91 -3.37
C PRO A 371 13.86 -8.57 -3.23
N GLU A 372 14.25 -7.54 -3.99
CA GLU A 372 13.56 -6.25 -4.11
C GLU A 372 12.24 -6.35 -4.88
N GLU A 373 12.14 -7.24 -5.88
CA GLU A 373 10.93 -7.43 -6.68
C GLU A 373 9.94 -8.39 -6.00
N GLY A 374 10.43 -9.51 -5.47
CA GLY A 374 9.57 -10.62 -5.02
C GLY A 374 9.44 -10.80 -3.51
N LEU A 375 10.41 -10.36 -2.71
CA LEU A 375 10.54 -10.76 -1.30
C LEU A 375 10.36 -9.62 -0.30
N LYS A 376 9.48 -8.65 -0.59
CA LYS A 376 9.16 -7.56 0.36
C LYS A 376 8.83 -8.09 1.75
N TYR A 377 7.96 -9.11 1.83
CA TYR A 377 7.51 -9.71 3.08
C TYR A 377 8.32 -10.95 3.49
N GLY A 378 9.43 -11.23 2.80
CA GLY A 378 10.17 -12.49 2.88
C GLY A 378 9.45 -13.66 2.19
N ASP A 379 9.94 -14.86 2.45
CA ASP A 379 9.58 -16.12 1.78
C ASP A 379 9.18 -17.22 2.78
N SER A 380 8.73 -16.88 3.99
CA SER A 380 8.60 -17.84 5.10
C SER A 380 7.65 -19.03 4.86
N ARG A 381 6.85 -19.01 3.79
CA ARG A 381 5.98 -20.14 3.36
C ARG A 381 6.47 -20.81 2.10
N PHE A 382 6.99 -20.02 1.16
CA PHE A 382 7.66 -20.55 -0.03
C PHE A 382 8.91 -21.30 0.45
N GLY A 383 9.93 -20.61 0.96
CA GLY A 383 11.05 -21.23 1.68
C GLY A 383 11.96 -22.10 0.80
N PRO A 384 13.08 -22.57 1.35
CA PRO A 384 14.12 -23.24 0.57
C PRO A 384 13.64 -24.58 -0.02
N PRO A 385 14.27 -25.05 -1.12
CA PRO A 385 13.98 -26.31 -1.79
C PRO A 385 13.91 -27.54 -0.88
N ALA A 386 14.54 -27.51 0.29
CA ALA A 386 14.56 -28.57 1.30
C ALA A 386 13.21 -28.82 2.01
N GLN A 387 12.10 -28.26 1.49
CA GLN A 387 10.75 -28.72 1.83
C GLN A 387 10.56 -30.19 1.43
N TYR A 388 9.48 -30.81 1.92
CA TYR A 388 9.14 -32.19 1.58
C TYR A 388 9.19 -32.44 0.07
N HIS A 389 9.86 -33.53 -0.31
CA HIS A 389 10.03 -34.01 -1.67
C HIS A 389 9.14 -35.23 -1.85
N LEU A 390 7.88 -35.03 -2.23
CA LEU A 390 6.93 -36.13 -2.42
C LEU A 390 7.26 -37.03 -3.63
N GLU A 391 8.25 -36.65 -4.44
CA GLU A 391 8.94 -37.56 -5.37
C GLU A 391 9.74 -38.68 -4.66
N ASN A 392 10.04 -38.55 -3.37
CA ASN A 392 10.64 -39.57 -2.52
C ASN A 392 9.57 -40.54 -1.99
N PRO A 393 9.65 -41.85 -2.27
CA PRO A 393 8.65 -42.83 -1.84
C PRO A 393 8.40 -42.88 -0.32
N ASP A 394 9.44 -42.66 0.49
CA ASP A 394 9.30 -42.71 1.95
C ASP A 394 8.53 -41.49 2.49
N GLU A 395 8.80 -40.30 1.94
CA GLU A 395 8.09 -39.07 2.28
C GLU A 395 6.64 -39.09 1.78
N GLU A 396 6.41 -39.64 0.58
CA GLU A 396 5.05 -39.85 0.05
C GLU A 396 4.26 -40.82 0.95
N ALA A 397 4.86 -41.93 1.40
CA ALA A 397 4.19 -42.86 2.30
C ALA A 397 3.84 -42.24 3.67
N GLU A 398 4.74 -41.42 4.24
CA GLU A 398 4.44 -40.63 5.45
C GLU A 398 3.28 -39.66 5.19
N TYR A 399 3.36 -38.91 4.10
CA TYR A 399 2.37 -37.93 3.70
C TYR A 399 0.98 -38.56 3.53
N GLU A 400 0.86 -39.71 2.84
CA GLU A 400 -0.40 -40.42 2.67
C GLU A 400 -1.03 -40.84 4.00
N GLY A 401 -0.21 -41.27 4.96
CA GLY A 401 -0.64 -41.56 6.32
C GLY A 401 -1.19 -40.32 7.03
N VAL A 402 -0.50 -39.18 6.92
CA VAL A 402 -0.94 -37.92 7.52
C VAL A 402 -2.20 -37.38 6.85
N LYS A 403 -2.23 -37.32 5.52
CA LYS A 403 -3.40 -36.89 4.74
C LYS A 403 -4.64 -37.68 5.16
N THR A 404 -4.55 -39.00 5.18
CA THR A 404 -5.65 -39.88 5.58
C THR A 404 -6.11 -39.59 7.01
N PHE A 405 -5.16 -39.43 7.95
CA PHE A 405 -5.47 -39.13 9.33
C PHE A 405 -6.18 -37.78 9.49
N GLU A 406 -5.64 -36.71 8.91
CA GLU A 406 -6.17 -35.35 9.05
C GLU A 406 -7.55 -35.20 8.41
N ILE A 407 -7.76 -35.77 7.22
CA ILE A 407 -9.08 -35.78 6.56
C ILE A 407 -10.11 -36.53 7.42
N ASN A 408 -9.78 -37.73 7.92
CA ASN A 408 -10.70 -38.53 8.73
C ASN A 408 -11.03 -37.85 10.06
N ARG A 409 -10.04 -37.20 10.69
CA ARG A 409 -10.23 -36.44 11.92
C ARG A 409 -11.17 -35.25 11.69
N ALA A 410 -10.98 -34.51 10.59
CA ALA A 410 -11.83 -33.38 10.23
C ALA A 410 -13.27 -33.81 9.90
N ARG A 411 -13.45 -34.90 9.15
CA ARG A 411 -14.77 -35.49 8.87
C ARG A 411 -15.48 -35.90 10.16
N THR A 412 -14.79 -36.63 11.04
CA THR A 412 -15.35 -37.04 12.35
C THR A 412 -15.79 -35.83 13.17
N TYR A 413 -14.98 -34.77 13.19
CA TYR A 413 -15.31 -33.53 13.90
C TYR A 413 -16.58 -32.86 13.33
N LEU A 414 -16.66 -32.66 12.01
CA LEU A 414 -17.81 -32.01 11.38
C LEU A 414 -19.08 -32.86 11.41
N ASP A 415 -18.97 -34.17 11.21
CA ASP A 415 -20.12 -35.08 11.28
C ASP A 415 -20.71 -35.13 12.68
N GLY A 416 -19.86 -35.05 13.72
CA GLY A 416 -20.28 -34.89 15.11
C GLY A 416 -21.07 -33.59 15.33
N LEU A 417 -20.59 -32.46 14.79
CA LEU A 417 -21.28 -31.17 14.86
C LEU A 417 -22.60 -31.16 14.08
N LEU A 418 -22.64 -31.85 12.94
CA LEU A 418 -23.80 -31.90 12.06
C LEU A 418 -24.81 -32.97 12.47
N ASN A 419 -24.53 -33.76 13.52
CA ASN A 419 -25.43 -34.82 13.97
C ASN A 419 -26.78 -34.24 14.44
N GLY A 420 -27.87 -34.67 13.80
CA GLY A 420 -29.23 -34.20 14.12
C GLY A 420 -29.55 -32.76 13.70
N VAL A 421 -28.68 -32.12 12.89
CA VAL A 421 -28.90 -30.78 12.32
C VAL A 421 -28.58 -30.77 10.82
N ASP A 422 -29.10 -29.77 10.12
CA ASP A 422 -28.93 -29.57 8.69
C ASP A 422 -27.67 -28.75 8.36
N ALA A 423 -27.37 -27.75 9.19
CA ALA A 423 -26.19 -26.88 9.04
C ALA A 423 -25.75 -26.31 10.38
N VAL A 424 -24.50 -25.86 10.44
CA VAL A 424 -23.96 -25.05 11.56
C VAL A 424 -23.84 -23.60 11.10
N LEU A 425 -24.39 -22.68 11.90
CA LEU A 425 -24.29 -21.24 11.68
C LEU A 425 -23.07 -20.65 12.38
N GLN A 426 -22.32 -19.77 11.71
CA GLN A 426 -21.28 -18.96 12.36
C GLN A 426 -21.26 -17.51 11.84
N THR A 427 -20.63 -16.62 12.61
CA THR A 427 -20.19 -15.27 12.19
C THR A 427 -18.67 -15.17 12.01
N GLN A 428 -17.95 -16.23 12.34
CA GLN A 428 -16.50 -16.27 12.37
C GLN A 428 -15.98 -17.35 11.43
N LEU A 429 -14.74 -17.21 11.00
CA LEU A 429 -14.01 -18.12 10.13
C LEU A 429 -13.59 -19.45 10.84
N GLY A 430 -14.24 -19.80 11.96
CA GLY A 430 -13.76 -20.82 12.90
C GLY A 430 -13.87 -22.28 12.41
N LEU A 431 -14.79 -22.56 11.48
CA LEU A 431 -14.95 -23.89 10.87
C LEU A 431 -14.30 -24.03 9.49
N ILE A 432 -13.51 -23.04 9.05
CA ILE A 432 -12.83 -23.09 7.75
C ILE A 432 -11.85 -24.25 7.69
N SER A 433 -10.92 -24.35 8.65
CA SER A 433 -9.92 -25.40 8.69
C SER A 433 -10.55 -26.80 8.65
N PRO A 434 -11.44 -27.19 9.58
CA PRO A 434 -12.04 -28.53 9.51
C PRO A 434 -12.84 -28.76 8.22
N ALA A 435 -13.51 -27.75 7.66
CA ALA A 435 -14.21 -27.90 6.38
C ALA A 435 -13.25 -28.05 5.19
N ALA A 436 -12.10 -27.39 5.23
CA ALA A 436 -11.07 -27.51 4.21
C ALA A 436 -10.50 -28.93 4.16
N PHE A 437 -10.07 -29.45 5.31
CA PHE A 437 -9.57 -30.82 5.43
C PHE A 437 -10.65 -31.87 5.11
N ALA A 438 -11.88 -31.69 5.58
CA ALA A 438 -12.95 -32.64 5.31
C ALA A 438 -13.47 -32.57 3.86
N GLY A 439 -13.21 -31.46 3.16
CA GLY A 439 -13.81 -31.09 1.88
C GLY A 439 -15.32 -30.83 1.97
N TYR A 440 -15.78 -30.17 3.04
CA TYR A 440 -17.20 -29.87 3.28
C TYR A 440 -17.53 -28.45 2.77
N PRO A 441 -18.76 -28.23 2.28
CA PRO A 441 -19.15 -26.95 1.74
C PRO A 441 -19.47 -25.93 2.84
N ILE A 442 -19.16 -24.66 2.54
CA ILE A 442 -19.55 -23.50 3.33
C ILE A 442 -20.16 -22.46 2.39
N VAL A 443 -21.37 -21.99 2.73
CA VAL A 443 -22.02 -20.84 2.08
C VAL A 443 -21.95 -19.63 3.00
N SER A 444 -21.31 -18.56 2.56
CA SER A 444 -21.16 -17.27 3.26
C SER A 444 -22.09 -16.24 2.63
N VAL A 445 -22.85 -15.52 3.46
CA VAL A 445 -23.79 -14.47 3.02
C VAL A 445 -23.71 -13.22 3.89
N PRO A 446 -23.99 -12.01 3.36
CA PRO A 446 -23.91 -10.76 4.11
C PRO A 446 -24.76 -10.73 5.39
N GLY A 447 -24.11 -10.47 6.52
CA GLY A 447 -24.70 -10.36 7.87
C GLY A 447 -24.91 -8.92 8.35
N GLY A 448 -24.43 -7.93 7.59
CA GLY A 448 -24.62 -6.49 7.85
C GLY A 448 -23.32 -5.77 8.22
N PHE A 449 -23.47 -4.56 8.77
CA PHE A 449 -22.36 -3.65 9.08
C PHE A 449 -22.45 -3.21 10.55
N PRO A 450 -21.44 -3.46 11.40
CA PRO A 450 -21.37 -2.87 12.73
C PRO A 450 -21.23 -1.34 12.63
N ALA A 451 -21.98 -0.62 13.47
CA ALA A 451 -22.11 0.84 13.40
C ALA A 451 -20.81 1.60 13.75
N ASP A 452 -19.91 0.97 14.50
CA ASP A 452 -18.65 1.52 14.98
C ASP A 452 -17.50 1.37 13.98
N THR A 453 -17.59 0.39 13.07
CA THR A 453 -16.52 0.09 12.12
C THR A 453 -16.89 0.38 10.67
N GLY A 454 -18.18 0.33 10.32
CA GLY A 454 -18.63 0.48 8.92
C GLY A 454 -18.15 -0.64 7.99
N ARG A 455 -17.66 -1.76 8.54
CA ARG A 455 -17.10 -2.90 7.79
C ARG A 455 -18.12 -4.03 7.70
N PRO A 456 -18.23 -4.73 6.56
CA PRO A 456 -19.17 -5.83 6.46
C PRO A 456 -18.73 -7.02 7.31
N VAL A 457 -19.72 -7.78 7.77
CA VAL A 457 -19.54 -9.12 8.32
C VAL A 457 -20.48 -10.07 7.59
N ASN A 458 -20.10 -11.34 7.49
CA ASN A 458 -20.93 -12.38 6.91
C ASN A 458 -21.38 -13.40 7.95
N ILE A 459 -22.47 -14.09 7.62
CA ILE A 459 -22.96 -15.30 8.27
C ILE A 459 -22.61 -16.48 7.38
N THR A 460 -22.10 -17.57 7.96
CA THR A 460 -21.75 -18.79 7.24
C THR A 460 -22.64 -19.96 7.64
N PHE A 461 -23.02 -20.77 6.66
CA PHE A 461 -23.70 -22.05 6.82
C PHE A 461 -22.74 -23.16 6.40
N VAL A 462 -22.33 -23.98 7.37
CA VAL A 462 -21.50 -25.17 7.13
C VAL A 462 -22.41 -26.39 7.05
N GLY A 463 -22.28 -27.19 6.00
CA GLY A 463 -23.09 -28.39 5.82
C GLY A 463 -22.26 -29.63 5.50
N ARG A 464 -22.96 -30.74 5.26
CA ARG A 464 -22.32 -32.01 4.84
C ARG A 464 -21.81 -31.90 3.41
N ARG A 465 -20.90 -32.80 3.02
CA ARG A 465 -20.52 -32.98 1.61
C ARG A 465 -21.74 -33.06 0.69
N PHE A 466 -21.62 -32.41 -0.46
CA PHE A 466 -22.62 -32.33 -1.52
C PHE A 466 -23.98 -31.73 -1.10
N SER A 467 -24.01 -30.93 -0.02
CA SER A 467 -25.24 -30.27 0.47
C SER A 467 -25.42 -28.83 -0.03
N GLU A 468 -24.66 -28.39 -1.02
CA GLU A 468 -24.63 -27.00 -1.51
C GLU A 468 -26.02 -26.50 -1.91
N ALA A 469 -26.84 -27.31 -2.60
CA ALA A 469 -28.19 -26.91 -2.99
C ALA A 469 -29.07 -26.57 -1.79
N LYS A 470 -28.96 -27.33 -0.69
CA LYS A 470 -29.73 -27.11 0.54
C LYS A 470 -29.20 -25.90 1.31
N LEU A 471 -27.88 -25.79 1.45
CA LEU A 471 -27.24 -24.63 2.10
C LEU A 471 -27.54 -23.34 1.36
N LEU A 472 -27.54 -23.37 0.03
CA LEU A 472 -27.84 -22.22 -0.81
C LEU A 472 -29.30 -21.79 -0.67
N GLY A 473 -30.23 -22.73 -0.55
CA GLY A 473 -31.62 -22.42 -0.20
C GLY A 473 -31.75 -21.70 1.14
N TYR A 474 -31.06 -22.17 2.19
CA TYR A 474 -31.05 -21.52 3.50
C TYR A 474 -30.46 -20.11 3.46
N ALA A 475 -29.33 -19.98 2.78
CA ALA A 475 -28.66 -18.72 2.55
C ALA A 475 -29.54 -17.73 1.78
N TYR A 476 -30.24 -18.20 0.74
CA TYR A 476 -31.18 -17.42 -0.04
C TYR A 476 -32.35 -16.91 0.81
N ALA A 477 -33.03 -17.80 1.56
CA ALA A 477 -34.13 -17.39 2.43
C ALA A 477 -33.69 -16.31 3.45
N TYR A 478 -32.50 -16.48 4.05
CA TYR A 478 -31.91 -15.49 4.95
C TYR A 478 -31.58 -14.16 4.22
N GLU A 479 -30.93 -14.22 3.06
CA GLU A 479 -30.59 -13.05 2.25
C GLU A 479 -31.84 -12.27 1.84
N GLN A 480 -32.89 -12.96 1.38
CA GLN A 480 -34.15 -12.34 0.96
C GLN A 480 -34.88 -11.65 2.11
N ALA A 481 -34.83 -12.23 3.31
CA ALA A 481 -35.48 -11.67 4.50
C ALA A 481 -34.73 -10.47 5.09
N THR A 482 -33.41 -10.40 4.93
CA THR A 482 -32.56 -9.40 5.62
C THR A 482 -32.04 -8.30 4.72
N LYS A 483 -31.71 -8.59 3.46
CA LYS A 483 -31.16 -7.63 2.48
C LYS A 483 -29.98 -6.82 3.03
N ASN A 484 -29.11 -7.48 3.78
CA ASN A 484 -28.03 -6.83 4.54
C ASN A 484 -26.91 -6.22 3.67
N ARG A 485 -26.73 -6.68 2.42
CA ARG A 485 -25.71 -6.13 1.53
C ARG A 485 -26.04 -4.68 1.16
N LYS A 486 -25.03 -3.82 1.17
CA LYS A 486 -25.13 -2.43 0.71
C LYS A 486 -24.03 -2.15 -0.32
N PRO A 487 -24.27 -1.32 -1.36
CA PRO A 487 -23.23 -0.84 -2.27
C PRO A 487 -22.07 -0.18 -1.53
N ALA A 488 -20.86 -0.30 -2.07
CA ALA A 488 -19.69 0.35 -1.51
C ALA A 488 -19.79 1.88 -1.61
N SER A 489 -20.33 2.38 -2.72
CA SER A 489 -20.61 3.81 -2.95
C SER A 489 -21.69 4.40 -2.03
N GLU A 490 -22.42 3.56 -1.29
CA GLU A 490 -23.35 4.00 -0.24
C GLU A 490 -22.69 4.14 1.13
N ILE A 491 -21.77 3.24 1.46
CA ILE A 491 -21.07 3.21 2.74
C ILE A 491 -19.87 4.15 2.77
N ASN A 492 -19.17 4.28 1.65
CA ASN A 492 -17.97 5.11 1.52
C ASN A 492 -18.12 6.16 0.41
N PRO A 493 -19.14 7.03 0.46
CA PRO A 493 -19.39 7.96 -0.64
C PRO A 493 -18.21 8.91 -0.92
N ALA A 494 -17.38 9.22 0.08
CA ALA A 494 -16.21 10.09 -0.08
C ALA A 494 -15.24 9.57 -1.15
N SER A 495 -14.81 8.31 -1.08
CA SER A 495 -13.89 7.72 -2.08
C SER A 495 -14.53 7.47 -3.45
N TRP A 496 -15.87 7.51 -3.54
CA TRP A 496 -16.62 7.20 -4.77
C TRP A 496 -17.23 8.44 -5.43
N ARG A 497 -17.16 9.60 -4.77
CA ARG A 497 -17.81 10.86 -5.20
C ARG A 497 -17.40 11.31 -6.60
N CYS A 498 -16.19 10.94 -7.03
CA CYS A 498 -15.62 11.30 -8.32
C CYS A 498 -15.68 10.20 -9.38
N VAL A 499 -16.44 9.14 -9.13
CA VAL A 499 -16.64 8.05 -10.10
C VAL A 499 -17.79 8.41 -11.04
N PRO A 500 -17.56 8.59 -12.35
CA PRO A 500 -18.61 8.90 -13.32
C PRO A 500 -19.72 7.82 -13.36
N GLY A 501 -20.96 8.23 -13.64
CA GLY A 501 -22.06 7.31 -13.95
C GLY A 501 -22.68 6.59 -12.74
N THR A 502 -22.25 6.89 -11.51
CA THR A 502 -23.01 6.48 -10.32
C THR A 502 -24.27 7.33 -10.24
N ALA A 503 -25.46 6.73 -10.21
CA ALA A 503 -26.75 7.44 -10.25
C ALA A 503 -26.96 8.46 -9.10
N ALA A 504 -26.04 8.50 -8.12
CA ALA A 504 -26.08 9.36 -6.95
C ALA A 504 -25.13 10.57 -7.01
N TYR A 505 -24.17 10.67 -7.95
CA TYR A 505 -23.13 11.70 -7.90
C TYR A 505 -22.88 12.40 -9.24
N ASP A 506 -22.87 13.74 -9.18
CA ASP A 506 -22.44 14.61 -10.28
C ASP A 506 -20.90 14.71 -10.26
N PRO A 507 -20.18 14.14 -11.25
CA PRO A 507 -18.72 14.20 -11.31
C PRO A 507 -18.20 15.61 -11.65
N VAL A 508 -19.05 16.59 -11.96
CA VAL A 508 -18.62 17.93 -12.34
C VAL A 508 -18.20 18.73 -11.10
N GLY A 509 -16.88 18.81 -10.88
CA GLY A 509 -16.28 19.70 -9.89
C GLY A 509 -15.55 19.01 -8.74
N CYS A 510 -15.28 17.70 -8.83
CA CYS A 510 -14.57 16.95 -7.79
C CYS A 510 -13.23 16.37 -8.30
N GLY A 511 -12.29 16.11 -7.39
CA GLY A 511 -10.91 15.74 -7.73
C GLY A 511 -9.97 16.96 -7.77
N PRO A 512 -8.65 16.76 -7.67
CA PRO A 512 -7.72 17.88 -7.50
C PRO A 512 -7.65 18.80 -8.73
N PHE A 513 -8.08 18.34 -9.92
CA PHE A 513 -8.07 19.13 -11.15
C PHE A 513 -9.40 19.82 -11.47
N ALA A 514 -10.38 19.82 -10.55
CA ALA A 514 -11.63 20.52 -10.75
C ALA A 514 -11.40 22.02 -11.08
N GLY A 515 -11.85 22.46 -12.25
CA GLY A 515 -11.66 23.84 -12.73
C GLY A 515 -10.26 24.18 -13.28
N PHE A 516 -9.37 23.19 -13.41
CA PHE A 516 -8.06 23.38 -14.03
C PHE A 516 -8.15 23.32 -15.57
N ALA A 517 -7.73 24.39 -16.26
CA ALA A 517 -7.87 24.54 -17.72
C ALA A 517 -6.60 24.18 -18.53
N GLY A 518 -5.67 23.41 -17.96
CA GLY A 518 -4.42 23.01 -18.64
C GLY A 518 -4.54 21.64 -19.34
N PRO A 519 -3.76 21.39 -20.42
CA PRO A 519 -3.70 20.07 -21.03
C PRO A 519 -3.11 19.06 -20.03
N LEU A 520 -3.96 18.19 -19.49
CA LEU A 520 -3.55 16.89 -18.96
C LEU A 520 -3.45 15.96 -20.16
N THR A 521 -2.36 16.03 -20.90
CA THR A 521 -2.18 15.14 -22.05
C THR A 521 -1.56 13.83 -21.56
N ASP A 522 -2.08 12.70 -22.06
CA ASP A 522 -1.41 11.40 -21.96
C ASP A 522 -0.04 11.36 -22.69
N ALA A 523 0.33 12.45 -23.37
CA ALA A 523 1.63 12.66 -23.99
C ALA A 523 2.60 13.41 -23.06
N LEU A 524 3.79 12.83 -22.85
CA LEU A 524 4.89 13.45 -22.11
C LEU A 524 5.25 14.83 -22.69
N ILE A 525 5.18 15.89 -21.88
CA ILE A 525 5.63 17.24 -22.28
C ILE A 525 6.86 17.72 -21.46
N ALA A 526 7.37 16.93 -20.51
CA ALA A 526 8.50 17.32 -19.65
C ALA A 526 9.74 16.41 -19.81
N PRO A 527 10.96 16.91 -19.53
CA PRO A 527 12.11 16.03 -19.33
C PRO A 527 11.78 15.01 -18.23
N VAL A 528 12.25 13.78 -18.39
CA VAL A 528 12.10 12.71 -17.39
C VAL A 528 12.86 13.15 -16.12
N LEU A 529 12.11 13.61 -15.11
CA LEU A 529 12.64 14.09 -13.82
C LEU A 529 12.36 13.05 -12.74
N ASP A 530 13.38 12.73 -11.95
CA ASP A 530 13.22 11.99 -10.72
C ASP A 530 12.67 12.89 -9.61
N LEU A 531 11.36 13.07 -9.58
CA LEU A 531 10.70 13.95 -8.60
C LEU A 531 10.74 13.41 -7.16
N GLU A 532 11.06 12.14 -6.95
CA GLU A 532 11.11 11.49 -5.63
C GLU A 532 12.43 11.74 -4.90
N HIS A 533 13.52 12.04 -5.63
CA HIS A 533 14.78 12.52 -5.05
C HIS A 533 15.12 13.98 -5.35
N LEU A 534 14.50 14.62 -6.36
CA LEU A 534 14.88 15.97 -6.80
C LEU A 534 14.72 17.02 -5.67
N SER A 535 15.84 17.52 -5.14
CA SER A 535 15.90 18.51 -4.08
C SER A 535 15.67 19.94 -4.57
N ILE A 536 15.27 20.85 -3.68
CA ILE A 536 15.12 22.29 -4.00
C ILE A 536 16.45 22.88 -4.49
N ASN A 537 17.56 22.51 -3.87
CA ASN A 537 18.89 22.98 -4.28
C ASN A 537 19.23 22.53 -5.71
N ASP A 538 18.89 21.29 -6.08
CA ASP A 538 19.11 20.78 -7.44
C ASP A 538 18.23 21.49 -8.46
N ILE A 539 16.98 21.77 -8.11
CA ILE A 539 16.05 22.55 -8.94
C ILE A 539 16.64 23.92 -9.22
N GLN A 540 17.09 24.63 -8.18
CA GLN A 540 17.64 25.97 -8.31
C GLN A 540 18.93 25.99 -9.14
N ARG A 541 19.80 24.99 -8.96
CA ARG A 541 20.99 24.82 -9.82
C ARG A 541 20.60 24.63 -11.29
N ARG A 542 19.57 23.83 -11.57
CA ARG A 542 19.08 23.61 -12.95
C ARG A 542 18.40 24.85 -13.54
N PHE A 543 17.67 25.62 -12.73
CA PHE A 543 17.12 26.92 -13.13
C PHE A 543 18.24 27.91 -13.49
N ALA A 544 19.26 28.02 -12.64
CA ALA A 544 20.42 28.89 -12.89
C ALA A 544 21.22 28.47 -14.14
N ALA A 545 21.30 27.17 -14.42
CA ALA A 545 21.94 26.63 -15.61
C ALA A 545 21.05 26.68 -16.87
N GLY A 546 19.77 27.07 -16.76
CA GLY A 546 18.81 27.08 -17.86
C GLY A 546 18.42 25.68 -18.37
N THR A 547 18.76 24.61 -17.64
CA THR A 547 18.47 23.21 -18.03
C THR A 547 17.09 22.75 -17.58
N LEU A 548 16.41 23.55 -16.74
CA LEU A 548 15.04 23.36 -16.32
C LEU A 548 14.39 24.74 -16.15
N THR A 549 13.11 24.87 -16.50
CA THR A 549 12.30 26.06 -16.21
C THR A 549 11.25 25.76 -15.15
N SER A 550 10.77 26.78 -14.44
CA SER A 550 9.70 26.62 -13.45
C SER A 550 8.41 26.07 -14.09
N THR A 551 8.09 26.50 -15.32
CA THR A 551 6.94 25.96 -16.07
C THR A 551 7.08 24.47 -16.36
N GLN A 552 8.27 23.99 -16.78
CA GLN A 552 8.51 22.56 -17.00
C GLN A 552 8.38 21.76 -15.69
N LEU A 553 8.92 22.29 -14.59
CA LEU A 553 8.83 21.64 -13.29
C LEU A 553 7.38 21.54 -12.78
N VAL A 554 6.60 22.62 -12.89
CA VAL A 554 5.18 22.61 -12.51
C VAL A 554 4.40 21.60 -13.34
N LYS A 555 4.62 21.55 -14.66
CA LYS A 555 3.99 20.52 -15.52
C LYS A 555 4.35 19.11 -15.06
N ALA A 556 5.64 18.84 -14.78
CA ALA A 556 6.08 17.53 -14.30
C ALA A 556 5.40 17.12 -12.98
N TYR A 557 5.25 18.03 -12.02
CA TYR A 557 4.51 17.74 -10.78
C TYR A 557 3.00 17.54 -11.02
N LEU A 558 2.38 18.32 -11.91
CA LEU A 558 0.96 18.13 -12.23
C LEU A 558 0.71 16.78 -12.90
N ASP A 559 1.57 16.37 -13.84
CA ASP A 559 1.51 15.05 -14.47
C ASP A 559 1.67 13.96 -13.39
N ARG A 560 2.66 14.10 -12.51
CA ARG A 560 2.86 13.12 -11.43
C ARG A 560 1.69 13.05 -10.45
N ILE A 561 1.10 14.19 -10.08
CA ILE A 561 -0.13 14.22 -9.26
C ILE A 561 -1.25 13.49 -10.01
N HIS A 562 -1.42 13.72 -11.30
CA HIS A 562 -2.43 13.01 -12.08
C HIS A 562 -2.26 11.49 -11.98
N TYR A 563 -1.04 10.97 -12.18
CA TYR A 563 -0.80 9.53 -12.25
C TYR A 563 -0.62 8.81 -10.91
N VAL A 564 -0.22 9.50 -9.84
CA VAL A 564 0.03 8.90 -8.52
C VAL A 564 -1.12 9.17 -7.56
N ASN A 565 -1.70 10.37 -7.62
CA ASN A 565 -2.75 10.78 -6.68
C ASN A 565 -4.12 10.25 -7.10
N ASN A 566 -4.42 10.34 -8.39
CA ASN A 566 -5.74 10.02 -8.94
C ASN A 566 -5.73 8.75 -9.79
N GLN A 567 -4.55 8.30 -10.22
CA GLN A 567 -4.37 7.03 -10.93
C GLN A 567 -3.38 6.12 -10.21
N GLY A 568 -3.20 4.89 -10.72
CA GLY A 568 -2.26 3.92 -10.17
C GLY A 568 -2.57 3.60 -8.70
N PRO A 569 -1.65 3.85 -7.74
CA PRO A 569 -1.89 3.58 -6.33
C PRO A 569 -2.95 4.50 -5.71
N GLY A 570 -3.33 5.60 -6.38
CA GLY A 570 -4.44 6.46 -5.97
C GLY A 570 -4.33 6.96 -4.54
N ILE A 571 -3.16 7.48 -4.15
CA ILE A 571 -2.88 7.75 -2.73
C ILE A 571 -3.65 8.93 -2.11
N ASP A 572 -4.40 9.68 -2.93
CA ASP A 572 -5.30 10.79 -2.53
C ASP A 572 -4.68 11.83 -1.58
N ALA A 573 -3.38 12.07 -1.71
CA ALA A 573 -2.62 13.03 -0.90
C ALA A 573 -2.90 14.50 -1.26
N VAL A 574 -3.28 14.80 -2.51
CA VAL A 574 -3.56 16.12 -3.07
C VAL A 574 -5.05 16.29 -3.28
N ARG A 575 -5.63 17.32 -2.65
CA ARG A 575 -7.06 17.62 -2.68
C ARG A 575 -7.44 18.59 -3.79
N ALA A 576 -6.62 19.61 -4.05
CA ALA A 576 -6.92 20.64 -5.04
C ALA A 576 -5.67 21.21 -5.67
N ILE A 577 -5.71 21.51 -6.96
CA ILE A 577 -4.67 22.23 -7.71
C ILE A 577 -5.06 23.69 -7.84
N ASN A 578 -4.07 24.58 -7.71
CA ASN A 578 -4.25 25.99 -8.00
C ASN A 578 -4.37 26.20 -9.52
N PRO A 579 -5.51 26.70 -10.04
CA PRO A 579 -5.66 26.95 -11.47
C PRO A 579 -4.69 28.01 -12.01
N GLY A 580 -4.15 28.87 -11.13
CA GLY A 580 -3.13 29.86 -11.46
C GLY A 580 -1.68 29.34 -11.49
N ALA A 581 -1.41 28.09 -11.08
CA ALA A 581 -0.05 27.60 -10.88
C ALA A 581 0.84 27.71 -12.13
N LEU A 582 0.32 27.40 -13.32
CA LEU A 582 1.08 27.52 -14.57
C LEU A 582 1.36 28.98 -14.95
N ALA A 583 0.44 29.90 -14.64
CA ALA A 583 0.65 31.33 -14.89
C ALA A 583 1.72 31.90 -13.95
N GLU A 584 1.69 31.51 -12.67
CA GLU A 584 2.73 31.85 -11.71
C GLU A 584 4.11 31.29 -12.14
N ALA A 585 4.14 30.09 -12.71
CA ALA A 585 5.36 29.43 -13.18
C ALA A 585 5.96 30.04 -14.46
N ALA A 586 5.17 30.72 -15.28
CA ALA A 586 5.63 31.38 -16.50
C ALA A 586 6.41 32.67 -16.18
N ALA A 587 6.14 33.29 -15.03
CA ALA A 587 6.79 34.50 -14.56
C ALA A 587 7.04 34.41 -13.04
N PRO A 588 7.97 33.55 -12.59
CA PRO A 588 8.23 33.33 -11.17
C PRO A 588 8.77 34.61 -10.52
N ARG A 589 8.31 34.89 -9.29
CA ARG A 589 8.76 36.05 -8.52
C ARG A 589 10.18 35.80 -8.00
N PRO A 590 11.05 36.83 -7.96
CA PRO A 590 12.39 36.68 -7.42
C PRO A 590 12.35 36.38 -5.92
N GLY A 591 13.30 35.57 -5.45
CA GLY A 591 13.44 35.23 -4.04
C GLY A 591 14.13 33.88 -3.85
N PRO A 592 14.42 33.49 -2.59
CA PRO A 592 15.13 32.25 -2.26
C PRO A 592 14.36 30.98 -2.61
N LEU A 593 13.07 31.07 -2.95
CA LEU A 593 12.24 29.97 -3.43
C LEU A 593 11.65 30.25 -4.82
N SER A 594 12.27 31.15 -5.59
CA SER A 594 11.82 31.56 -6.93
C SER A 594 11.50 30.35 -7.83
N GLY A 595 10.23 30.20 -8.19
CA GLY A 595 9.75 29.17 -9.12
C GLY A 595 9.62 27.78 -8.51
N ILE A 596 9.77 27.62 -7.18
CA ILE A 596 9.64 26.35 -6.47
C ILE A 596 8.17 26.07 -6.15
N PRO A 597 7.58 24.95 -6.64
CA PRO A 597 6.20 24.59 -6.34
C PRO A 597 6.04 23.94 -4.96
N VAL A 598 5.11 24.48 -4.17
CA VAL A 598 4.79 24.06 -2.80
C VAL A 598 3.31 23.72 -2.69
N LEU A 599 2.98 22.60 -2.04
CA LEU A 599 1.62 22.29 -1.63
C LEU A 599 1.39 22.68 -0.17
N VAL A 600 0.21 23.17 0.17
CA VAL A 600 -0.14 23.56 1.55
C VAL A 600 -1.31 22.74 2.09
N SER A 601 -1.37 22.50 3.39
CA SER A 601 -2.50 21.82 4.04
C SER A 601 -3.84 22.45 3.64
N ASP A 602 -4.88 21.63 3.49
CA ASP A 602 -6.25 22.10 3.27
C ASP A 602 -6.87 22.89 4.45
N THR A 603 -6.11 23.05 5.53
CA THR A 603 -6.42 23.96 6.63
C THR A 603 -5.82 25.34 6.45
N ILE A 604 -5.05 25.60 5.38
CA ILE A 604 -4.37 26.88 5.16
C ILE A 604 -5.08 27.67 4.07
N ASP A 605 -5.41 28.93 4.35
CA ASP A 605 -6.08 29.82 3.41
C ASP A 605 -5.19 30.16 2.20
N VAL A 606 -5.75 29.96 1.01
CA VAL A 606 -5.20 30.40 -0.28
C VAL A 606 -6.33 31.12 -0.98
N ALA A 607 -6.12 32.39 -1.32
CA ALA A 607 -7.16 33.25 -1.88
C ALA A 607 -7.78 32.61 -3.14
N GLY A 608 -9.11 32.49 -3.16
CA GLY A 608 -9.85 31.91 -4.29
C GLY A 608 -9.86 30.38 -4.36
N MET A 609 -9.23 29.67 -3.40
CA MET A 609 -9.30 28.21 -3.30
C MET A 609 -9.98 27.78 -2.00
N PRO A 610 -10.90 26.81 -2.01
CA PRO A 610 -11.58 26.36 -0.79
C PRO A 610 -10.61 25.94 0.33
N THR A 611 -10.92 26.26 1.58
CA THR A 611 -10.24 25.77 2.80
C THR A 611 -11.24 24.96 3.61
N THR A 612 -11.23 23.64 3.45
CA THR A 612 -12.34 22.81 3.93
C THR A 612 -11.97 21.96 5.15
N GLY A 613 -10.67 21.85 5.46
CA GLY A 613 -10.19 20.95 6.51
C GLY A 613 -10.61 19.50 6.27
N GLY A 614 -10.76 19.07 5.01
CA GLY A 614 -11.28 17.76 4.64
C GLY A 614 -12.79 17.54 4.86
N SER A 615 -13.52 18.53 5.39
CA SER A 615 -14.94 18.40 5.71
C SER A 615 -15.87 18.83 4.58
N LEU A 616 -16.85 18.00 4.26
CA LEU A 616 -17.87 18.30 3.26
C LEU A 616 -18.72 19.52 3.63
N ALA A 617 -18.95 19.76 4.92
CA ALA A 617 -19.72 20.91 5.43
C ALA A 617 -19.07 22.27 5.10
N LEU A 618 -17.77 22.26 4.81
CA LEU A 618 -16.94 23.44 4.56
C LEU A 618 -16.50 23.56 3.10
N LYS A 619 -17.04 22.75 2.18
CA LYS A 619 -16.66 22.75 0.75
C LYS A 619 -16.77 24.12 0.06
N ASP A 620 -17.68 24.98 0.55
CA ASP A 620 -17.96 26.31 0.01
C ASP A 620 -17.23 27.45 0.76
N VAL A 621 -16.36 27.13 1.73
CA VAL A 621 -15.53 28.13 2.43
C VAL A 621 -14.36 28.53 1.54
N VAL A 622 -14.48 29.68 0.87
CA VAL A 622 -13.45 30.23 -0.02
C VAL A 622 -12.91 31.54 0.55
N PRO A 623 -11.68 31.56 1.08
CA PRO A 623 -11.05 32.77 1.58
C PRO A 623 -10.78 33.79 0.47
N THR A 624 -10.93 35.07 0.79
CA THR A 624 -10.61 36.19 -0.10
C THR A 624 -9.16 36.67 0.04
N LYS A 625 -8.44 36.18 1.05
CA LYS A 625 -7.05 36.52 1.34
C LYS A 625 -6.23 35.25 1.56
N ASP A 626 -4.96 35.33 1.19
CA ASP A 626 -3.99 34.29 1.53
C ASP A 626 -3.72 34.31 3.05
N ALA A 627 -3.44 33.12 3.61
CA ALA A 627 -2.84 33.02 4.93
C ALA A 627 -1.49 33.75 4.98
N ALA A 628 -1.04 34.12 6.18
CA ALA A 628 0.26 34.77 6.36
C ALA A 628 1.40 33.89 5.82
N VAL A 629 1.35 32.56 6.07
CA VAL A 629 2.32 31.60 5.53
C VAL A 629 2.35 31.57 4.00
N VAL A 630 1.19 31.63 3.34
CA VAL A 630 1.09 31.65 1.87
C VAL A 630 1.62 32.97 1.31
N THR A 631 1.28 34.09 1.95
CA THR A 631 1.78 35.41 1.57
C THR A 631 3.30 35.46 1.62
N LYS A 632 3.91 34.92 2.68
CA LYS A 632 5.37 34.88 2.84
C LYS A 632 6.04 33.93 1.86
N LEU A 633 5.48 32.75 1.60
CA LEU A 633 5.97 31.82 0.57
C LEU A 633 5.98 32.48 -0.82
N LYS A 634 4.87 33.13 -1.21
CA LYS A 634 4.79 33.87 -2.49
C LYS A 634 5.77 35.05 -2.54
N ALA A 635 6.02 35.72 -1.41
CA ALA A 635 7.02 36.78 -1.33
C ALA A 635 8.46 36.24 -1.45
N ALA A 636 8.71 35.02 -0.98
CA ALA A 636 9.97 34.30 -1.18
C ALA A 636 10.14 33.73 -2.60
N GLY A 637 9.13 33.86 -3.48
CA GLY A 637 9.18 33.41 -4.86
C GLY A 637 8.57 32.03 -5.13
N ALA A 638 8.06 31.35 -4.09
CA ALA A 638 7.42 30.05 -4.24
C ALA A 638 6.08 30.15 -5.00
N ILE A 639 5.73 29.06 -5.68
CA ILE A 639 4.46 28.89 -6.38
C ILE A 639 3.58 27.99 -5.53
N ILE A 640 2.36 28.43 -5.23
CA ILE A 640 1.40 27.55 -4.54
C ILE A 640 0.79 26.62 -5.59
N LEU A 641 1.23 25.36 -5.58
CA LEU A 641 0.78 24.35 -6.53
C LEU A 641 -0.67 23.95 -6.26
N GLY A 642 -1.09 23.98 -5.00
CA GLY A 642 -2.39 23.49 -4.58
C GLY A 642 -2.47 23.17 -3.09
N LYS A 643 -3.47 22.36 -2.72
CA LYS A 643 -3.72 21.91 -1.35
C LYS A 643 -3.64 20.40 -1.20
N VAL A 644 -3.06 19.94 -0.09
CA VAL A 644 -3.01 18.52 0.29
C VAL A 644 -4.17 18.15 1.20
N ASN A 645 -4.59 16.89 1.12
CA ASN A 645 -5.63 16.31 1.95
C ASN A 645 -5.18 16.20 3.43
N VAL A 646 -6.14 16.12 4.34
CA VAL A 646 -5.92 16.18 5.79
C VAL A 646 -6.93 15.26 6.48
N THR A 647 -6.57 14.70 7.64
CA THR A 647 -7.59 14.08 8.51
C THR A 647 -8.68 15.11 8.83
N GLU A 648 -9.95 14.76 8.66
CA GLU A 648 -11.05 15.73 8.73
C GLU A 648 -11.07 16.54 10.02
N LEU A 649 -11.14 17.87 9.86
CA LEU A 649 -11.01 18.86 10.93
C LEU A 649 -9.84 18.52 11.86
N ASN A 650 -8.74 18.08 11.25
CA ASN A 650 -7.53 17.70 11.95
C ASN A 650 -7.70 16.53 12.95
N GLY A 651 -8.69 15.65 12.76
CA GLY A 651 -8.96 14.52 13.68
C GLY A 651 -9.99 14.81 14.78
N MET A 652 -10.67 15.96 14.72
CA MET A 652 -11.62 16.39 15.74
C MET A 652 -13.04 15.82 15.57
N VAL A 653 -13.28 14.97 14.57
CA VAL A 653 -14.62 14.44 14.24
C VAL A 653 -15.02 13.24 15.12
N ALA A 654 -14.23 12.16 15.13
CA ALA A 654 -14.55 10.92 15.83
C ALA A 654 -13.32 10.17 16.35
N THR A 655 -13.46 9.48 17.49
CA THR A 655 -12.37 8.79 18.23
C THR A 655 -11.85 7.50 17.56
N GLY A 656 -12.43 7.08 16.43
CA GLY A 656 -12.02 5.90 15.66
C GLY A 656 -11.84 6.16 14.16
N MET A 657 -11.88 7.42 13.75
CA MET A 657 -11.68 7.79 12.34
C MET A 657 -10.22 7.52 11.93
N PRO A 658 -9.98 6.80 10.82
CA PRO A 658 -8.63 6.59 10.32
C PRO A 658 -7.92 7.92 10.02
N ALA A 659 -6.64 8.00 10.35
CA ALA A 659 -5.82 9.14 9.97
C ALA A 659 -5.73 9.26 8.44
N GLY A 660 -5.85 10.48 7.92
CA GLY A 660 -5.91 10.77 6.49
C GLY A 660 -7.30 10.68 5.86
N TYR A 661 -8.32 10.25 6.61
CA TYR A 661 -9.70 10.26 6.11
C TYR A 661 -10.36 11.64 6.23
N GLY A 662 -11.13 12.04 5.22
CA GLY A 662 -12.16 13.06 5.37
C GLY A 662 -13.36 12.92 4.43
N SER A 663 -14.52 13.38 4.90
CA SER A 663 -15.82 13.24 4.22
C SER A 663 -15.90 13.86 2.82
N LEU A 664 -15.00 14.79 2.50
CA LEU A 664 -14.96 15.43 1.18
C LEU A 664 -14.25 14.59 0.10
N HIS A 665 -13.11 13.95 0.42
CA HIS A 665 -12.21 13.35 -0.58
C HIS A 665 -11.85 11.88 -0.34
N GLY A 666 -12.08 11.34 0.85
CA GLY A 666 -11.76 9.95 1.17
C GLY A 666 -10.48 9.83 1.98
N GLN A 667 -9.68 8.81 1.70
CA GLN A 667 -8.60 8.33 2.55
C GLN A 667 -7.24 8.52 1.88
N VAL A 668 -6.34 9.28 2.51
CA VAL A 668 -4.92 9.32 2.12
C VAL A 668 -4.27 7.96 2.39
N LEU A 669 -3.58 7.38 1.40
CA LEU A 669 -2.87 6.12 1.55
C LEU A 669 -1.36 6.34 1.75
N ASN A 670 -0.71 5.47 2.52
CA ASN A 670 0.73 5.56 2.73
C ASN A 670 1.50 5.08 1.48
N PRO A 671 2.35 5.91 0.85
CA PRO A 671 3.01 5.53 -0.39
C PRO A 671 4.01 4.37 -0.25
N TYR A 672 4.54 4.09 0.96
CA TYR A 672 5.45 2.96 1.21
C TYR A 672 4.71 1.64 1.46
N ASP A 673 3.43 1.68 1.82
CA ASP A 673 2.56 0.51 1.98
C ASP A 673 1.13 1.03 2.14
N VAL A 674 0.35 0.96 1.06
CA VAL A 674 -0.99 1.58 0.99
C VAL A 674 -2.00 1.02 1.99
N ARG A 675 -1.73 -0.11 2.65
CA ARG A 675 -2.56 -0.61 3.76
C ARG A 675 -2.24 0.00 5.11
N THR A 676 -1.11 0.70 5.22
CA THR A 676 -0.67 1.28 6.48
C THR A 676 -1.14 2.71 6.60
N SER A 677 -1.38 3.11 7.85
CA SER A 677 -1.67 4.51 8.15
C SER A 677 -0.47 5.37 7.81
N THR A 678 -0.70 6.53 7.21
CA THR A 678 0.28 7.63 7.15
C THR A 678 0.49 8.29 8.51
N ASN A 679 -0.29 7.94 9.53
CA ASN A 679 -0.63 8.79 10.68
C ASN A 679 -1.28 10.12 10.23
N GLY A 680 -1.66 10.96 11.20
CA GLY A 680 -2.35 12.22 10.95
C GLY A 680 -1.84 13.38 11.82
N SER A 681 -2.40 14.58 11.66
CA SER A 681 -3.45 14.94 10.69
C SER A 681 -2.90 15.38 9.32
N SER A 682 -1.61 15.74 9.23
CA SER A 682 -0.95 16.20 8.01
C SER A 682 -0.62 15.06 7.02
N ALA A 683 -1.52 14.07 6.92
CA ALA A 683 -1.37 12.87 6.11
C ALA A 683 -1.03 13.18 4.65
N GLY A 684 -1.81 14.05 3.99
CA GLY A 684 -1.56 14.42 2.60
C GLY A 684 -0.25 15.18 2.40
N ALA A 685 0.16 16.01 3.35
CA ALA A 685 1.44 16.75 3.26
C ALA A 685 2.63 15.81 3.21
N VAL A 686 2.66 14.81 4.10
CA VAL A 686 3.77 13.85 4.19
C VAL A 686 3.73 12.83 3.05
N ALA A 687 2.54 12.35 2.66
CA ALA A 687 2.38 11.44 1.54
C ALA A 687 2.77 12.09 0.20
N ALA A 688 2.37 13.36 -0.01
CA ALA A 688 2.76 14.13 -1.19
C ALA A 688 4.26 14.41 -1.24
N ALA A 689 4.89 14.72 -0.11
CA ALA A 689 6.35 14.90 -0.04
C ALA A 689 7.09 13.58 -0.32
N ALA A 690 6.62 12.47 0.26
CA ALA A 690 7.21 11.15 0.12
C ALA A 690 7.17 10.67 -1.34
N ALA A 691 6.02 10.80 -1.99
CA ALA A 691 5.78 10.39 -3.35
C ALA A 691 6.18 11.44 -4.41
N GLY A 692 6.91 12.49 -4.05
CA GLY A 692 7.43 13.46 -5.02
C GLY A 692 6.35 14.27 -5.75
N LEU A 693 5.23 14.60 -5.10
CA LEU A 693 4.11 15.36 -5.70
C LEU A 693 4.30 16.89 -5.65
N ALA A 694 5.29 17.36 -4.91
CA ALA A 694 5.77 18.74 -4.91
C ALA A 694 7.25 18.80 -4.50
N ALA A 695 7.87 19.98 -4.61
CA ALA A 695 9.23 20.17 -4.13
C ALA A 695 9.26 20.05 -2.59
N ALA A 696 8.28 20.68 -1.93
CA ALA A 696 8.01 20.60 -0.50
C ALA A 696 6.53 20.82 -0.20
N THR A 697 6.12 20.51 1.02
CA THR A 697 4.75 20.69 1.49
C THR A 697 4.71 21.39 2.85
N ILE A 698 3.56 21.98 3.20
CA ILE A 698 3.31 22.58 4.51
C ILE A 698 2.18 21.83 5.22
N GLY A 699 2.51 21.16 6.32
CA GLY A 699 1.53 20.60 7.26
C GLY A 699 1.21 21.55 8.41
N VAL A 700 0.42 21.07 9.37
CA VAL A 700 0.16 21.73 10.66
C VAL A 700 0.37 20.73 11.79
N GLU A 701 0.87 21.22 12.92
CA GLU A 701 1.13 20.41 14.10
C GLU A 701 0.51 20.96 15.39
N THR A 702 -0.17 20.08 16.11
CA THR A 702 -0.90 20.25 17.37
C THR A 702 -0.91 18.90 18.10
N ASP A 703 -0.92 18.90 19.43
CA ASP A 703 -0.98 17.67 20.22
C ASP A 703 -2.22 17.63 21.11
N GLU A 704 -2.85 16.45 21.17
CA GLU A 704 -4.11 16.18 21.85
C GLU A 704 -4.07 14.98 22.82
N THR A 705 -2.90 14.37 22.98
CA THR A 705 -2.75 13.15 23.80
C THR A 705 -2.86 13.49 25.31
N THR A 706 -2.84 12.50 26.21
CA THR A 706 -2.87 12.74 27.69
C THR A 706 -1.77 11.98 28.43
N SER A 707 -0.85 11.36 27.70
CA SER A 707 -0.15 10.21 28.25
C SER A 707 0.97 10.59 29.21
N GLY A 708 0.79 10.22 30.48
CA GLY A 708 1.86 10.06 31.47
C GLY A 708 2.67 8.77 31.32
N THR A 709 2.58 8.09 30.17
CA THR A 709 3.33 6.86 29.87
C THR A 709 4.25 7.08 28.67
N ASN A 710 5.41 6.43 28.67
CA ASN A 710 6.42 6.56 27.61
C ASN A 710 6.06 5.75 26.34
N ASN A 711 4.79 5.36 26.16
CA ASN A 711 4.38 4.49 25.06
C ASN A 711 3.96 5.31 23.83
N ALA A 712 4.76 5.21 22.76
CA ALA A 712 4.62 5.95 21.50
C ALA A 712 3.45 5.49 20.61
N THR A 713 2.60 4.55 21.05
CA THR A 713 1.59 3.90 20.19
C THR A 713 0.22 4.59 20.11
N ASN A 714 0.00 5.73 20.77
CA ASN A 714 -1.30 6.41 20.73
C ASN A 714 -1.35 7.43 19.60
N SER A 715 -1.78 6.96 18.42
CA SER A 715 -1.86 7.60 17.10
C SER A 715 -2.83 8.79 16.97
N ALA A 716 -3.01 9.58 18.02
CA ALA A 716 -4.02 10.63 18.05
C ALA A 716 -3.46 12.04 17.81
N SER A 717 -2.13 12.26 17.74
CA SER A 717 -1.59 13.61 17.56
C SER A 717 -1.99 14.23 16.21
N ILE A 718 -2.42 15.49 16.23
CA ILE A 718 -2.74 16.30 15.06
C ILE A 718 -1.42 16.81 14.46
N SER A 719 -0.64 15.95 13.82
CA SER A 719 0.80 16.23 13.64
C SER A 719 1.34 16.16 12.22
N ALA A 720 2.55 16.72 12.02
CA ALA A 720 3.37 16.52 10.83
C ALA A 720 4.58 15.61 11.11
N LEU A 721 5.16 15.67 12.32
CA LEU A 721 6.31 14.84 12.71
C LEU A 721 6.00 13.33 12.75
N ALA A 722 4.92 12.91 13.41
CA ALA A 722 4.59 11.48 13.50
C ALA A 722 4.19 10.87 12.13
N PRO A 723 3.48 11.60 11.25
CA PRO A 723 3.28 11.16 9.87
C PRO A 723 4.54 11.12 9.02
N ALA A 724 5.46 12.09 9.21
CA ALA A 724 6.73 12.10 8.50
C ALA A 724 7.56 10.85 8.83
N ALA A 725 7.55 10.42 10.10
CA ALA A 725 8.19 9.20 10.53
C ALA A 725 7.65 7.93 9.85
N ALA A 726 6.34 7.88 9.60
CA ALA A 726 5.67 6.75 8.94
C ALA A 726 5.81 6.75 7.40
N THR A 727 6.25 7.87 6.82
CA THR A 727 6.35 8.07 5.37
C THR A 727 7.76 8.47 4.93
N GLY A 728 8.77 8.24 5.78
CA GLY A 728 10.17 8.36 5.42
C GLY A 728 10.60 9.74 4.91
N VAL A 729 9.90 10.82 5.28
CA VAL A 729 10.22 12.21 4.92
C VAL A 729 10.79 12.99 6.10
N ALA A 730 11.46 14.10 5.82
CA ALA A 730 11.88 15.03 6.86
C ALA A 730 10.76 16.02 7.17
N ALA A 731 10.58 16.34 8.45
CA ALA A 731 9.64 17.36 8.90
C ALA A 731 10.23 18.19 10.02
N PHE A 732 9.89 19.48 10.04
CA PHE A 732 10.37 20.41 11.06
C PHE A 732 9.22 21.13 11.75
N ARG A 733 9.18 20.99 13.07
CA ARG A 733 8.36 21.81 13.94
C ARG A 733 9.20 22.97 14.47
N PRO A 734 8.96 24.22 14.07
CA PRO A 734 9.70 25.36 14.59
C PRO A 734 9.29 25.72 16.03
N THR A 735 10.11 26.54 16.67
CA THR A 735 9.77 27.17 17.96
C THR A 735 8.44 27.90 17.84
N PHE A 736 7.56 27.70 18.83
CA PHE A 736 6.24 28.33 18.87
C PHE A 736 6.39 29.87 18.83
N GLY A 737 5.71 30.49 17.87
CA GLY A 737 5.78 31.93 17.63
C GLY A 737 6.75 32.37 16.53
N LEU A 738 7.53 31.49 15.90
CA LEU A 738 8.34 31.89 14.74
C LEU A 738 7.55 32.03 13.44
N VAL A 739 6.49 31.23 13.28
CA VAL A 739 5.65 31.17 12.09
C VAL A 739 4.22 31.57 12.46
N SER A 740 3.64 32.48 11.69
CA SER A 740 2.26 32.96 11.92
C SER A 740 1.22 31.89 11.63
N ARG A 741 0.10 31.93 12.38
CA ARG A 741 -1.09 31.08 12.19
C ARG A 741 -2.29 31.89 11.68
N THR A 742 -2.08 33.12 11.22
CA THR A 742 -3.14 33.91 10.58
C THR A 742 -3.56 33.25 9.27
N GLY A 743 -4.86 33.02 9.10
CA GLY A 743 -5.43 32.30 7.96
C GLY A 743 -5.18 30.79 7.98
N VAL A 744 -4.80 30.22 9.13
CA VAL A 744 -4.75 28.77 9.35
C VAL A 744 -5.98 28.39 10.16
N MET A 745 -6.79 27.46 9.64
CA MET A 745 -7.94 26.88 10.32
C MET A 745 -7.46 26.22 11.63
N PRO A 746 -7.89 26.74 12.78
CA PRO A 746 -7.31 26.37 14.05
C PRO A 746 -7.93 25.09 14.61
N VAL A 747 -7.15 24.40 15.45
CA VAL A 747 -7.65 23.37 16.35
C VAL A 747 -7.45 23.78 17.79
N ALA A 748 -6.24 24.23 18.13
CA ALA A 748 -5.92 24.84 19.40
C ALA A 748 -4.83 25.89 19.19
N ARG A 749 -5.22 27.17 19.13
CA ARG A 749 -4.26 28.27 18.88
C ARG A 749 -3.15 28.34 19.92
N SER A 750 -3.28 27.69 21.07
CA SER A 750 -2.21 27.56 22.05
C SER A 750 -1.04 26.65 21.62
N GLN A 751 -1.23 25.82 20.60
CA GLN A 751 -0.29 24.78 20.18
C GLN A 751 -0.08 24.70 18.66
N ASP A 752 -1.05 25.13 17.84
CA ASP A 752 -1.02 25.03 16.38
C ASP A 752 0.25 25.68 15.79
N ILE A 753 0.96 24.96 14.93
CA ILE A 753 2.14 25.46 14.21
C ILE A 753 2.17 24.92 12.78
N PRO A 754 2.25 25.78 11.75
CA PRO A 754 2.57 25.35 10.38
C PRO A 754 3.99 24.77 10.32
N ALA A 755 4.13 23.58 9.75
CA ALA A 755 5.37 22.80 9.74
C ALA A 755 5.79 22.48 8.29
N PRO A 756 7.00 22.87 7.85
CA PRO A 756 7.52 22.42 6.55
C PRO A 756 7.86 20.93 6.58
N VAL A 757 7.52 20.25 5.48
CA VAL A 757 7.79 18.85 5.22
C VAL A 757 8.47 18.74 3.86
N GLY A 758 9.52 17.93 3.77
CA GLY A 758 10.35 17.82 2.59
C GLY A 758 11.03 16.46 2.48
N LYS A 759 11.65 16.22 1.33
CA LYS A 759 12.39 14.98 1.09
C LYS A 759 13.71 14.96 1.87
N SER A 760 14.25 16.15 2.15
CA SER A 760 15.49 16.33 2.90
C SER A 760 15.42 17.46 3.93
N VAL A 761 16.39 17.49 4.86
CA VAL A 761 16.58 18.58 5.83
C VAL A 761 16.91 19.91 5.13
N ALA A 762 17.59 19.86 3.98
CA ALA A 762 17.86 21.05 3.18
C ALA A 762 16.58 21.65 2.58
N ASP A 763 15.62 20.82 2.16
CA ASP A 763 14.35 21.30 1.61
C ASP A 763 13.53 22.01 2.70
N ILE A 764 13.36 21.39 3.88
CA ILE A 764 12.59 21.99 4.98
C ILE A 764 13.24 23.28 5.51
N ALA A 765 14.57 23.37 5.53
CA ALA A 765 15.30 24.58 5.91
C ALA A 765 15.09 25.73 4.90
N SER A 766 15.11 25.40 3.60
CA SER A 766 14.86 26.37 2.53
C SER A 766 13.45 26.95 2.64
N VAL A 767 12.45 26.09 2.88
CA VAL A 767 11.06 26.50 3.06
C VAL A 767 10.87 27.30 4.34
N LEU A 768 11.45 26.87 5.46
CA LEU A 768 11.34 27.57 6.75
C LEU A 768 11.84 29.02 6.66
N SER A 769 12.92 29.26 5.91
CA SER A 769 13.47 30.60 5.67
C SER A 769 12.44 31.55 5.02
N GLY A 770 11.50 30.99 4.24
CA GLY A 770 10.38 31.73 3.65
C GLY A 770 9.14 31.86 4.54
N LEU A 771 9.10 31.23 5.72
CA LEU A 771 7.93 31.22 6.62
C LEU A 771 8.12 32.13 7.85
N VAL A 772 9.34 32.20 8.37
CA VAL A 772 9.63 32.85 9.65
C VAL A 772 9.43 34.36 9.58
N GLY A 773 8.93 34.93 10.68
CA GLY A 773 8.97 36.37 10.95
C GLY A 773 7.65 36.90 11.54
N PRO A 774 7.62 38.16 11.95
CA PRO A 774 6.49 38.74 12.64
C PRO A 774 5.25 38.84 11.75
N ASP A 775 4.09 38.79 12.39
CA ASP A 775 2.77 39.07 11.84
C ASP A 775 1.95 39.83 12.90
N PRO A 776 1.58 41.10 12.68
CA PRO A 776 0.76 41.86 13.61
C PRO A 776 -0.61 41.25 13.92
N ALA A 777 -1.15 40.42 13.02
CA ALA A 777 -2.41 39.70 13.25
C ALA A 777 -2.25 38.47 14.16
N ASP A 778 -1.01 38.06 14.43
CA ASP A 778 -0.66 36.96 15.32
C ASP A 778 0.34 37.42 16.39
N ALA A 779 -0.18 37.86 17.54
CA ALA A 779 0.61 38.37 18.65
C ALA A 779 1.68 37.40 19.17
N THR A 780 1.56 36.08 18.91
CA THR A 780 2.58 35.11 19.31
C THR A 780 3.88 35.27 18.53
N THR A 781 3.82 35.91 17.37
CA THR A 781 4.97 36.17 16.49
C THR A 781 5.67 37.50 16.75
N ALA A 782 5.27 38.24 17.78
CA ALA A 782 5.88 39.54 18.11
C ALA A 782 7.40 39.46 18.36
N ASN A 783 7.89 38.30 18.80
CA ASN A 783 9.32 38.05 19.06
C ASN A 783 10.03 37.33 17.89
N ALA A 784 9.33 37.03 16.80
CA ALA A 784 9.96 36.45 15.62
C ALA A 784 10.90 37.48 14.97
N PRO A 785 12.03 37.06 14.40
CA PRO A 785 12.97 37.98 13.79
C PRO A 785 12.35 38.67 12.57
N ALA A 786 12.56 39.98 12.43
CA ALA A 786 12.02 40.78 11.33
C ALA A 786 12.51 40.29 9.95
N VAL A 787 13.75 39.76 9.91
CA VAL A 787 14.34 39.09 8.76
C VAL A 787 14.63 37.66 9.18
N ALA A 788 14.03 36.69 8.49
CA ALA A 788 14.28 35.28 8.75
C ALA A 788 15.76 34.94 8.52
N PRO A 789 16.39 34.14 9.39
CA PRO A 789 17.67 33.52 9.07
C PRO A 789 17.57 32.69 7.80
N ASP A 790 18.63 32.67 7.00
CA ASP A 790 18.78 31.67 5.94
C ASP A 790 19.18 30.34 6.59
N TYR A 791 18.16 29.55 6.94
CA TYR A 791 18.35 28.26 7.58
C TYR A 791 19.03 27.26 6.65
N ALA A 792 18.95 27.43 5.34
CA ALA A 792 19.58 26.53 4.37
C ALA A 792 21.08 26.84 4.22
N ALA A 793 21.47 28.12 4.16
CA ALA A 793 22.87 28.53 4.07
C ALA A 793 23.70 28.13 5.31
N GLY A 794 23.06 27.99 6.48
CA GLY A 794 23.71 27.58 7.72
C GLY A 794 24.00 26.08 7.86
N LEU A 795 23.56 25.25 6.91
CA LEU A 795 23.70 23.79 7.00
C LEU A 795 25.13 23.33 6.69
N THR A 796 25.73 22.57 7.62
CA THR A 796 27.09 22.04 7.45
C THR A 796 27.17 20.58 7.87
N LYS A 797 28.02 19.80 7.19
CA LYS A 797 28.25 18.37 7.54
C LYS A 797 28.95 18.20 8.90
N GLY A 798 29.61 19.24 9.41
CA GLY A 798 30.33 19.24 10.69
C GLY A 798 29.49 19.68 11.89
N ALA A 799 28.18 19.91 11.74
CA ALA A 799 27.36 20.50 12.80
C ALA A 799 27.33 19.67 14.11
N LEU A 800 27.51 18.36 14.01
CA LEU A 800 27.53 17.42 15.15
C LEU A 800 28.91 17.28 15.82
N ALA A 801 29.98 17.78 15.20
CA ALA A 801 31.34 17.64 15.74
C ALA A 801 31.49 18.35 17.09
N GLY A 802 31.96 17.62 18.10
CA GLY A 802 32.16 18.12 19.46
C GLY A 802 30.86 18.36 20.25
N LYS A 803 29.70 17.97 19.71
CA LYS A 803 28.40 18.11 20.39
C LYS A 803 28.14 16.94 21.32
N ARG A 804 27.43 17.19 22.41
CA ARG A 804 26.98 16.18 23.37
C ARG A 804 25.51 15.87 23.09
N ILE A 805 25.20 14.67 22.64
CA ILE A 805 23.83 14.29 22.25
C ILE A 805 23.26 13.34 23.30
N GLY A 806 22.19 13.77 23.95
CA GLY A 806 21.47 12.97 24.94
C GLY A 806 20.58 11.94 24.25
N VAL A 807 20.77 10.65 24.48
CA VAL A 807 20.06 9.58 23.75
C VAL A 807 19.03 8.89 24.64
N ILE A 808 17.76 8.91 24.23
CA ILE A 808 16.68 8.10 24.79
C ILE A 808 16.42 6.95 23.81
N ALA A 809 17.04 5.80 24.09
CA ALA A 809 16.97 4.64 23.21
C ALA A 809 15.65 3.86 23.36
N PRO A 810 15.10 3.28 22.27
CA PRO A 810 14.04 2.28 22.38
C PRO A 810 14.58 1.01 23.08
N THR A 811 13.74 0.35 23.85
CA THR A 811 14.13 -0.83 24.63
C THR A 811 13.89 -2.16 23.92
N SER A 812 13.04 -2.18 22.88
CA SER A 812 12.73 -3.36 22.07
C SER A 812 11.98 -2.96 20.79
N GLY A 813 11.80 -3.92 19.88
CA GLY A 813 10.99 -3.77 18.67
C GLY A 813 11.77 -3.44 17.41
N ASN A 814 11.04 -3.34 16.30
CA ASN A 814 11.57 -3.26 14.94
C ASN A 814 12.36 -1.98 14.63
N SER A 815 12.24 -0.94 15.47
CA SER A 815 12.97 0.32 15.34
C SER A 815 14.36 0.28 15.99
N LEU A 816 14.73 -0.80 16.70
CA LEU A 816 15.98 -0.88 17.47
C LEU A 816 17.22 -0.82 16.58
N THR A 817 17.26 -1.59 15.49
CA THR A 817 18.41 -1.62 14.58
C THR A 817 18.61 -0.27 13.89
N PRO A 818 17.61 0.31 13.19
CA PRO A 818 17.77 1.63 12.58
C PRO A 818 18.17 2.73 13.57
N PHE A 819 17.66 2.66 14.81
CA PHE A 819 18.05 3.62 15.85
C PHE A 819 19.51 3.45 16.29
N THR A 820 19.96 2.21 16.47
CA THR A 820 21.33 1.91 16.89
C THR A 820 22.34 2.33 15.82
N ASP A 821 22.03 2.07 14.55
CA ASP A 821 22.84 2.49 13.42
C ASP A 821 22.93 4.02 13.35
N ALA A 822 21.80 4.72 13.53
CA ALA A 822 21.79 6.18 13.57
C ALA A 822 22.66 6.76 14.71
N VAL A 823 22.66 6.13 15.90
CA VAL A 823 23.55 6.53 17.00
C VAL A 823 25.02 6.32 16.64
N ALA A 824 25.35 5.24 15.93
CA ALA A 824 26.70 4.98 15.45
C ALA A 824 27.17 6.04 14.45
N ASP A 825 26.31 6.40 13.48
CA ASP A 825 26.60 7.45 12.49
C ASP A 825 26.81 8.81 13.16
N ILE A 826 25.95 9.18 14.12
CA ILE A 826 26.08 10.43 14.88
C ILE A 826 27.40 10.45 15.69
N THR A 827 27.80 9.31 16.25
CA THR A 827 29.09 9.17 16.96
C THR A 827 30.26 9.36 16.00
N ALA A 828 30.20 8.75 14.80
CA ALA A 828 31.24 8.87 13.78
C ALA A 828 31.41 10.30 13.26
N LEU A 829 30.35 11.13 13.32
CA LEU A 829 30.41 12.57 13.01
C LEU A 829 31.07 13.41 14.11
N GLY A 830 31.58 12.79 15.17
CA GLY A 830 32.33 13.44 16.25
C GLY A 830 31.46 13.94 17.41
N ALA A 831 30.20 13.49 17.50
CA ALA A 831 29.37 13.75 18.66
C ALA A 831 29.69 12.79 19.82
N THR A 832 29.64 13.30 21.05
CA THR A 832 29.66 12.49 22.28
C THR A 832 28.25 12.04 22.61
N ILE A 833 28.00 10.73 22.59
CA ILE A 833 26.70 10.15 22.97
C ILE A 833 26.60 10.05 24.49
N VAL A 834 25.51 10.58 25.04
CA VAL A 834 25.20 10.57 26.47
C VAL A 834 23.89 9.82 26.66
N PRO A 835 23.88 8.57 27.14
CA PRO A 835 22.65 7.87 27.45
C PRO A 835 21.83 8.63 28.49
N LEU A 836 20.53 8.84 28.22
CA LEU A 836 19.61 9.51 29.12
C LEU A 836 18.60 8.51 29.67
N THR A 837 18.39 8.54 30.98
CA THR A 837 17.24 7.88 31.62
C THR A 837 16.07 8.85 31.64
N ALA A 838 15.11 8.65 30.73
CA ALA A 838 13.92 9.49 30.67
C ALA A 838 13.04 9.27 31.92
N PRO A 839 12.72 10.32 32.69
CA PRO A 839 11.72 10.20 33.75
C PRO A 839 10.33 9.95 33.12
N ASN A 840 9.37 9.55 33.95
CA ASN A 840 7.98 9.45 33.52
C ASN A 840 7.52 10.80 32.96
N ARG A 841 6.86 10.78 31.81
CA ARG A 841 6.27 11.98 31.22
C ARG A 841 5.27 12.62 32.19
N PRO A 842 5.18 13.95 32.23
CA PRO A 842 4.16 14.62 33.02
C PRO A 842 2.77 14.27 32.46
N THR A 843 1.86 13.85 33.34
CA THR A 843 0.44 13.73 32.97
C THR A 843 -0.16 15.12 32.96
N THR A 844 -0.69 15.57 31.81
CA THR A 844 -1.31 16.89 31.67
C THR A 844 -2.70 16.79 31.08
N ALA A 845 -3.59 17.72 31.43
CA ALA A 845 -5.00 17.68 30.98
C ALA A 845 -5.15 18.01 29.49
N LYS A 846 -6.18 17.45 28.83
CA LYS A 846 -6.52 17.80 27.43
C LYS A 846 -7.02 19.23 27.36
N ILE A 847 -6.38 20.05 26.54
CA ILE A 847 -6.82 21.42 26.27
C ILE A 847 -7.41 21.59 24.87
N VAL A 848 -7.03 20.73 23.91
CA VAL A 848 -7.44 20.85 22.50
C VAL A 848 -8.95 20.85 22.33
N ASP A 849 -9.66 19.87 22.90
CA ASP A 849 -11.12 19.78 22.78
C ASP A 849 -11.82 21.04 23.35
N ARG A 850 -11.21 21.70 24.33
CA ARG A 850 -11.75 22.93 24.97
C ARG A 850 -11.52 24.19 24.13
N GLU A 851 -10.43 24.25 23.37
CA GLU A 851 -10.12 25.39 22.49
C GLU A 851 -10.85 25.31 21.15
N PHE A 852 -11.05 24.11 20.65
CA PHE A 852 -11.53 23.84 19.30
C PHE A 852 -12.75 24.67 18.91
N LYS A 853 -13.81 24.63 19.73
CA LYS A 853 -15.03 25.42 19.48
C LYS A 853 -14.75 26.92 19.41
N ARG A 854 -14.06 27.46 20.42
CA ARG A 854 -13.74 28.90 20.52
C ARG A 854 -12.98 29.37 19.29
N ASP A 855 -11.95 28.61 18.90
CA ASP A 855 -11.03 29.04 17.86
C ASP A 855 -11.58 28.82 16.46
N LEU A 856 -12.25 27.68 16.21
CA LEU A 856 -12.83 27.38 14.91
C LEU A 856 -14.05 28.26 14.63
N ASP A 857 -14.93 28.51 15.62
CA ASP A 857 -16.06 29.43 15.43
C ASP A 857 -15.57 30.85 15.10
N ALA A 858 -14.51 31.32 15.77
CA ALA A 858 -13.92 32.63 15.49
C ALA A 858 -13.33 32.71 14.07
N TYR A 859 -12.70 31.62 13.59
CA TYR A 859 -12.19 31.53 12.22
C TYR A 859 -13.33 31.48 11.18
N LEU A 860 -14.43 30.78 11.47
CA LEU A 860 -15.55 30.58 10.55
C LEU A 860 -16.55 31.74 10.52
N ALA A 861 -16.55 32.61 11.53
CA ALA A 861 -17.49 33.74 11.64
C ALA A 861 -17.61 34.61 10.38
N PRO A 862 -16.53 34.97 9.65
CA PRO A 862 -16.64 35.74 8.40
C PRO A 862 -17.40 35.02 7.28
N TYR A 863 -17.53 33.70 7.36
CA TYR A 863 -18.26 32.87 6.39
C TYR A 863 -19.68 32.52 6.86
N GLY A 864 -20.12 33.04 8.01
CA GLY A 864 -21.43 32.73 8.58
C GLY A 864 -21.61 31.26 8.96
N LYS A 865 -20.52 30.58 9.37
CA LYS A 865 -20.52 29.18 9.80
C LYS A 865 -19.96 29.05 11.22
N SER A 866 -20.27 27.93 11.86
CA SER A 866 -19.81 27.55 13.19
C SER A 866 -19.64 26.02 13.30
N THR A 867 -19.01 25.58 14.38
CA THR A 867 -18.97 24.16 14.80
C THR A 867 -20.37 23.55 14.93
N ALA A 868 -21.36 24.31 15.41
CA ALA A 868 -22.75 23.85 15.50
C ALA A 868 -23.37 23.62 14.11
N ASP A 869 -23.06 24.48 13.14
CA ASP A 869 -23.54 24.31 11.76
C ASP A 869 -22.92 23.09 11.08
N ILE A 870 -21.64 22.78 11.38
CA ILE A 870 -21.00 21.55 10.90
C ILE A 870 -21.71 20.32 11.47
N VAL A 871 -21.96 20.30 12.78
CA VAL A 871 -22.69 19.20 13.44
C VAL A 871 -24.08 19.00 12.81
N ALA A 872 -24.81 20.08 12.61
CA ALA A 872 -26.14 20.06 12.02
C ALA A 872 -26.11 19.62 10.54
N PHE A 873 -25.13 20.09 9.77
CA PHE A 873 -24.93 19.65 8.40
C PHE A 873 -24.68 18.14 8.34
N ASN A 874 -23.81 17.63 9.21
CA ASN A 874 -23.48 16.21 9.23
C ASN A 874 -24.70 15.35 9.62
N ASP A 875 -25.52 15.83 10.56
CA ASP A 875 -26.77 15.17 10.95
C ASP A 875 -27.81 15.14 9.83
N ALA A 876 -27.83 16.16 8.97
CA ALA A 876 -28.66 16.19 7.78
C ALA A 876 -28.11 15.32 6.63
N HIS A 877 -26.82 14.96 6.67
CA HIS A 877 -26.13 14.19 5.62
C HIS A 877 -25.36 12.99 6.19
N PRO A 878 -26.02 12.07 6.95
CA PRO A 878 -25.34 11.02 7.68
C PRO A 878 -24.62 10.01 6.76
N ARG A 879 -25.17 9.78 5.55
CA ARG A 879 -24.54 8.92 4.54
C ARG A 879 -23.16 9.46 4.14
N ASP A 880 -23.07 10.77 3.87
CA ASP A 880 -21.87 11.42 3.34
C ASP A 880 -20.81 11.73 4.39
N THR A 881 -21.23 12.00 5.62
CA THR A 881 -20.37 12.65 6.63
C THR A 881 -20.15 11.81 7.88
N LEU A 882 -21.00 10.80 8.15
CA LEU A 882 -21.00 10.07 9.42
C LEU A 882 -20.56 8.61 9.28
N LYS A 883 -19.73 8.26 8.28
CA LYS A 883 -19.11 6.92 8.13
C LYS A 883 -18.53 6.40 9.46
N PHE A 884 -17.84 7.28 10.20
CA PHE A 884 -17.24 6.97 11.52
C PHE A 884 -17.94 7.69 12.70
N GLY A 885 -19.10 8.29 12.45
CA GLY A 885 -19.80 9.16 13.41
C GLY A 885 -19.14 10.52 13.63
N GLN A 886 -19.62 11.27 14.63
CA GLN A 886 -19.12 12.62 14.97
C GLN A 886 -19.12 12.92 16.48
N ALA A 887 -18.96 11.88 17.31
CA ALA A 887 -19.12 12.00 18.76
C ALA A 887 -18.13 13.00 19.39
N ARG A 888 -16.90 13.05 18.89
CA ARG A 888 -15.87 13.96 19.38
C ARG A 888 -16.17 15.41 19.02
N LEU A 889 -16.60 15.66 17.78
CA LEU A 889 -17.00 17.00 17.34
C LEU A 889 -18.15 17.54 18.21
N ARG A 890 -19.16 16.72 18.52
CA ARG A 890 -20.25 17.12 19.42
C ARG A 890 -19.75 17.45 20.82
N ALA A 891 -18.86 16.63 21.37
CA ALA A 891 -18.30 16.85 22.70
C ALA A 891 -17.51 18.17 22.76
N ALA A 892 -16.68 18.44 21.75
CA ALA A 892 -15.93 19.69 21.65
C ALA A 892 -16.84 20.90 21.46
N ALA A 893 -17.86 20.80 20.59
CA ALA A 893 -18.83 21.86 20.32
C ALA A 893 -19.73 22.21 21.53
N ALA A 894 -19.88 21.30 22.49
CA ALA A 894 -20.64 21.52 23.71
C ALA A 894 -19.87 22.27 24.81
N ILE A 895 -18.54 22.40 24.70
CA ILE A 895 -17.72 23.07 25.72
C ILE A 895 -17.90 24.59 25.63
N ASN A 896 -18.23 25.21 26.76
CA ASN A 896 -18.44 26.64 26.88
C ASN A 896 -17.32 27.32 27.68
N LEU A 897 -16.32 27.88 27.00
CA LEU A 897 -15.27 28.70 27.64
C LEU A 897 -15.75 30.10 28.09
N GLY A 898 -17.01 30.46 27.84
CA GLY A 898 -17.64 31.63 28.46
C GLY A 898 -18.04 31.40 29.92
N ASP A 899 -18.14 30.13 30.36
CA ASP A 899 -18.33 29.79 31.77
C ASP A 899 -17.06 30.08 32.58
N PRO A 900 -17.10 30.92 33.63
CA PRO A 900 -15.91 31.32 34.38
C PRO A 900 -15.12 30.16 35.00
N ALA A 901 -15.80 29.11 35.47
CA ALA A 901 -15.14 27.96 36.08
C ALA A 901 -14.38 27.14 35.04
N THR A 902 -15.02 26.87 33.91
CA THR A 902 -14.43 26.17 32.75
C THR A 902 -13.24 26.96 32.19
N ALA A 903 -13.38 28.28 32.03
CA ALA A 903 -12.31 29.16 31.58
C ALA A 903 -11.10 29.16 32.53
N THR A 904 -11.35 29.22 33.83
CA THR A 904 -10.29 29.18 34.87
C THR A 904 -9.56 27.84 34.87
N SER A 905 -10.30 26.73 34.83
CA SER A 905 -9.70 25.39 34.73
C SER A 905 -8.87 25.24 33.46
N TYR A 906 -9.37 25.69 32.32
CA TYR A 906 -8.63 25.70 31.07
C TYR A 906 -7.33 26.51 31.16
N ALA A 907 -7.38 27.72 31.71
CA ALA A 907 -6.19 28.58 31.85
C ALA A 907 -5.13 27.92 32.74
N ASN A 908 -5.53 27.32 33.86
CA ASN A 908 -4.64 26.59 34.76
C ASN A 908 -4.02 25.38 34.07
N ASP A 909 -4.82 24.58 33.36
CA ASP A 909 -4.35 23.39 32.68
C ASP A 909 -3.38 23.71 31.53
N LEU A 910 -3.66 24.78 30.77
CA LEU A 910 -2.77 25.28 29.73
C LEU A 910 -1.42 25.73 30.32
N ALA A 911 -1.46 26.52 31.40
CA ALA A 911 -0.25 27.00 32.07
C ALA A 911 0.56 25.85 32.67
N ASN A 912 -0.10 24.91 33.33
CA ASN A 912 0.52 23.73 33.93
C ASN A 912 1.12 22.82 32.86
N GLY A 913 0.38 22.51 31.80
CA GLY A 913 0.86 21.67 30.70
C GLY A 913 2.13 22.22 30.07
N ARG A 914 2.14 23.53 29.74
CA ARG A 914 3.33 24.21 29.22
C ARG A 914 4.51 24.16 30.19
N THR A 915 4.26 24.45 31.47
CA THR A 915 5.31 24.49 32.50
C THR A 915 5.94 23.12 32.71
N LEU A 916 5.12 22.08 32.86
CA LEU A 916 5.57 20.71 33.09
C LEU A 916 6.30 20.15 31.87
N SER A 917 5.80 20.40 30.66
CA SER A 917 6.45 19.94 29.43
C SER A 917 7.79 20.61 29.18
N LYS A 918 7.92 21.92 29.45
CA LYS A 918 9.22 22.62 29.40
C LYS A 918 10.19 22.05 30.42
N ALA A 919 9.76 21.95 31.68
CA ALA A 919 10.59 21.41 32.76
C ALA A 919 11.08 19.99 32.47
N TYR A 920 10.25 19.15 31.84
CA TYR A 920 10.65 17.81 31.41
C TYR A 920 11.81 17.84 30.41
N ILE A 921 11.68 18.62 29.33
CA ILE A 921 12.73 18.72 28.30
C ILE A 921 13.98 19.40 28.86
N ASP A 922 13.83 20.49 29.60
CA ASP A 922 14.94 21.25 30.17
C ASP A 922 15.72 20.41 31.19
N THR A 923 15.05 19.54 31.97
CA THR A 923 15.72 18.61 32.89
C THR A 923 16.56 17.58 32.13
N LEU A 924 16.05 17.04 31.03
CA LEU A 924 16.78 16.12 30.17
C LEU A 924 17.97 16.78 29.48
N LEU A 925 17.81 18.02 29.00
CA LEU A 925 18.89 18.81 28.42
C LEU A 925 19.95 19.18 29.45
N ALA A 926 19.55 19.53 30.68
CA ALA A 926 20.47 19.85 31.78
C ALA A 926 21.25 18.63 32.29
N ASN A 927 20.67 17.43 32.17
CA ASN A 927 21.28 16.14 32.50
C ASN A 927 22.09 16.16 33.80
N ALA A 928 21.42 16.44 34.92
CA ALA A 928 22.02 16.49 36.25
C ALA A 928 23.30 17.36 36.38
N GLY A 929 23.39 18.45 35.60
CA GLY A 929 24.54 19.37 35.61
C GLY A 929 25.62 19.04 34.58
N ALA A 930 25.41 18.04 33.73
CA ALA A 930 26.29 17.67 32.62
C ALA A 930 25.56 17.83 31.28
N PRO A 931 25.26 19.08 30.86
CA PRO A 931 24.29 19.38 29.82
C PRO A 931 24.62 18.72 28.47
N VAL A 932 23.56 18.45 27.71
CA VAL A 932 23.60 17.96 26.33
C VAL A 932 23.05 19.04 25.39
N ASP A 933 23.54 19.07 24.16
CA ASP A 933 23.18 20.05 23.15
C ASP A 933 21.79 19.82 22.54
N ALA A 934 21.33 18.55 22.49
CA ALA A 934 20.01 18.13 22.03
C ALA A 934 19.67 16.73 22.56
N ILE A 935 18.38 16.40 22.54
CA ILE A 935 17.87 15.05 22.84
C ILE A 935 17.60 14.32 21.53
N LEU A 936 18.15 13.13 21.37
CA LEU A 936 17.89 12.19 20.29
C LEU A 936 16.97 11.07 20.78
N SER A 937 15.89 10.82 20.03
CA SER A 937 14.95 9.73 20.30
C SER A 937 14.27 9.26 19.01
N LEU A 938 13.47 8.19 19.07
CA LEU A 938 12.45 7.97 18.03
C LEU A 938 11.53 9.19 17.96
N THR A 939 11.07 9.55 16.76
CA THR A 939 10.31 10.79 16.54
C THR A 939 9.09 10.91 17.46
N ALA A 940 8.31 9.84 17.60
CA ALA A 940 7.12 9.82 18.44
C ALA A 940 7.41 9.93 19.95
N THR A 941 8.67 9.73 20.39
CA THR A 941 9.04 9.75 21.81
C THR A 941 9.06 11.16 22.41
N MET A 942 9.29 12.22 21.62
CA MET A 942 9.34 13.58 22.14
C MET A 942 8.30 14.51 21.51
N ALA A 943 7.59 14.09 20.45
CA ALA A 943 6.65 14.92 19.71
C ALA A 943 5.58 15.61 20.60
N GLU A 944 4.89 14.85 21.46
CA GLU A 944 3.87 15.36 22.39
C GLU A 944 4.43 16.46 23.31
N VAL A 945 5.52 16.15 24.00
CA VAL A 945 6.07 17.03 25.04
C VAL A 945 6.69 18.29 24.41
N GLY A 946 7.38 18.12 23.27
CA GLY A 946 7.89 19.24 22.47
C GLY A 946 6.78 20.16 22.00
N THR A 947 5.64 19.57 21.62
CA THR A 947 4.46 20.32 21.16
C THR A 947 3.89 21.24 22.23
N ARG A 948 3.65 20.70 23.42
CA ARG A 948 3.16 21.48 24.56
C ARG A 948 4.17 22.50 25.09
N ALA A 949 5.46 22.16 25.05
CA ALA A 949 6.51 23.08 25.46
C ALA A 949 6.67 24.26 24.49
N GLY A 950 6.30 24.07 23.22
CA GLY A 950 6.54 25.03 22.14
C GLY A 950 8.00 25.01 21.65
N TYR A 951 8.71 23.90 21.85
CA TYR A 951 10.11 23.73 21.49
C TYR A 951 10.27 23.11 20.09
N PRO A 952 11.38 23.41 19.39
CA PRO A 952 11.60 22.94 18.03
C PRO A 952 12.01 21.47 17.98
N GLN A 953 11.61 20.80 16.90
CA GLN A 953 11.91 19.39 16.65
C GLN A 953 12.12 19.15 15.16
N VAL A 954 13.15 18.36 14.81
CA VAL A 954 13.38 17.88 13.45
C VAL A 954 13.24 16.37 13.42
N SER A 955 12.37 15.83 12.57
CA SER A 955 12.24 14.38 12.29
C SER A 955 12.95 14.05 10.99
N ILE A 956 13.72 12.97 10.99
CA ILE A 956 14.61 12.58 9.89
C ILE A 956 14.58 11.05 9.73
N PRO A 957 14.49 10.54 8.49
CA PRO A 957 14.61 9.12 8.21
C PRO A 957 15.92 8.52 8.75
N ALA A 958 15.81 7.37 9.41
CA ALA A 958 16.92 6.66 10.05
C ALA A 958 17.12 5.24 9.50
N GLY A 959 16.19 4.74 8.68
CA GLY A 959 16.25 3.42 8.08
C GLY A 959 14.86 2.80 7.98
N TYR A 960 14.83 1.48 7.86
CA TYR A 960 13.60 0.71 7.66
C TYR A 960 13.56 -0.46 8.63
N ASP A 961 12.36 -0.89 9.01
CA ASP A 961 12.25 -2.19 9.67
C ASP A 961 12.62 -3.33 8.70
N ALA A 962 13.20 -4.40 9.22
CA ALA A 962 13.73 -5.49 8.40
C ALA A 962 12.67 -6.44 7.79
N THR A 963 11.41 -6.36 8.22
CA THR A 963 10.39 -7.38 7.88
C THR A 963 9.30 -6.86 6.96
N ALA A 964 8.76 -5.68 7.27
CA ALA A 964 7.74 -4.97 6.51
C ALA A 964 8.32 -3.83 5.67
N ARG A 965 9.64 -3.54 5.80
CA ARG A 965 10.35 -2.46 5.11
C ARG A 965 9.67 -1.10 5.30
N ARG A 966 9.17 -0.80 6.51
CA ARG A 966 8.53 0.48 6.80
C ARG A 966 9.55 1.51 7.28
N PRO A 967 9.44 2.77 6.83
CA PRO A 967 10.31 3.83 7.30
C PRO A 967 10.32 3.95 8.82
N GLN A 968 11.50 4.18 9.38
CA GLN A 968 11.75 4.52 10.77
C GLN A 968 12.47 5.87 10.81
N SER A 969 12.11 6.74 11.76
CA SER A 969 12.70 8.08 11.86
C SER A 969 13.07 8.45 13.28
N ILE A 970 14.22 9.09 13.41
CA ILE A 970 14.69 9.71 14.65
C ILE A 970 14.34 11.19 14.66
N SER A 971 14.39 11.79 15.84
CA SER A 971 14.25 13.24 15.98
C SER A 971 15.28 13.83 16.92
N PHE A 972 15.77 15.03 16.59
CA PHE A 972 16.44 15.89 17.55
C PHE A 972 15.43 16.87 18.15
N THR A 973 15.41 16.96 19.48
CA THR A 973 14.63 17.94 20.25
C THR A 973 15.56 18.88 21.01
N GLY A 974 15.29 20.18 20.94
CA GLY A 974 16.06 21.22 21.64
C GLY A 974 15.16 22.10 22.51
N THR A 975 15.67 23.28 22.88
CA THR A 975 14.89 24.34 23.56
C THR A 975 14.46 25.43 22.58
N ALA A 976 13.61 26.35 23.02
CA ALA A 976 13.14 27.47 22.19
C ALA A 976 14.34 28.28 21.62
N GLY A 977 14.33 28.49 20.30
CA GLY A 977 15.39 29.20 19.57
C GLY A 977 16.51 28.32 19.03
N ASP A 978 16.51 27.01 19.33
CA ASP A 978 17.49 26.06 18.79
C ASP A 978 17.25 25.68 17.32
N ASP A 979 16.33 26.33 16.61
CA ASP A 979 15.84 25.92 15.30
C ASP A 979 16.96 25.66 14.28
N ALA A 980 17.88 26.61 14.12
CA ALA A 980 19.02 26.47 13.21
C ALA A 980 20.01 25.37 13.65
N LYS A 981 20.19 25.20 14.97
CA LYS A 981 21.06 24.16 15.54
C LYS A 981 20.51 22.77 15.22
N LEU A 982 19.22 22.55 15.44
CA LEU A 982 18.59 21.25 15.19
C LEU A 982 18.56 20.90 13.69
N LEU A 983 18.25 21.88 12.82
CA LEU A 983 18.37 21.67 11.37
C LEU A 983 19.80 21.33 10.96
N GLY A 984 20.81 21.98 11.54
CA GLY A 984 22.22 21.64 11.33
C GLY A 984 22.55 20.20 11.75
N PHE A 985 22.12 19.79 12.94
CA PHE A 985 22.32 18.41 13.43
C PHE A 985 21.65 17.39 12.52
N GLY A 986 20.41 17.69 12.11
CA GLY A 986 19.67 16.82 11.23
C GLY A 986 20.32 16.66 9.86
N TYR A 987 20.78 17.76 9.28
CA TYR A 987 21.49 17.74 8.00
C TYR A 987 22.81 16.98 8.09
N ALA A 988 23.60 17.17 9.16
CA ALA A 988 24.85 16.45 9.34
C ALA A 988 24.62 14.92 9.38
N PHE A 989 23.61 14.47 10.14
CA PHE A 989 23.21 13.07 10.18
C PHE A 989 22.70 12.57 8.82
N GLU A 990 21.73 13.25 8.21
CA GLU A 990 21.15 12.87 6.91
C GLU A 990 22.22 12.68 5.83
N ARG A 991 23.20 13.59 5.78
CA ARG A 991 24.29 13.54 4.79
C ARG A 991 25.32 12.45 5.05
N ALA A 992 25.40 11.91 6.26
CA ALA A 992 26.27 10.79 6.61
C ALA A 992 25.56 9.45 6.36
N ALA A 993 24.30 9.34 6.78
CA ALA A 993 23.54 8.10 6.75
C ALA A 993 23.02 7.75 5.34
N LEU A 994 22.48 8.75 4.59
CA LEU A 994 21.90 8.56 3.24
C LEU A 994 20.91 7.38 3.14
N VAL A 995 20.14 7.15 4.20
CA VAL A 995 19.29 5.95 4.37
C VAL A 995 17.91 6.03 3.72
N ARG A 996 17.45 7.21 3.28
CA ARG A 996 16.11 7.35 2.70
C ARG A 996 16.06 6.67 1.33
N GLN A 997 15.16 5.70 1.20
CA GLN A 997 14.70 5.11 -0.06
C GLN A 997 13.33 5.70 -0.41
N THR A 998 13.02 5.79 -1.69
CA THR A 998 11.73 6.28 -2.19
C THR A 998 10.64 5.21 -2.10
N PRO A 999 9.35 5.61 -2.12
CA PRO A 999 8.25 4.67 -2.25
C PRO A 999 8.42 3.67 -3.40
N SER A 1000 8.86 4.12 -4.58
CA SER A 1000 9.06 3.25 -5.74
C SER A 1000 10.20 2.24 -5.59
N GLU A 1001 11.23 2.55 -4.80
CA GLU A 1001 12.34 1.61 -4.52
C GLU A 1001 11.95 0.55 -3.49
N VAL A 1002 11.11 0.93 -2.51
CA VAL A 1002 10.65 -0.01 -1.46
C VAL A 1002 9.51 -0.89 -1.96
N MET A 1003 8.67 -0.37 -2.85
CA MET A 1003 7.43 -0.99 -3.34
C MET A 1003 7.29 -0.99 -4.86
N PRO A 1004 8.28 -1.43 -5.65
CA PRO A 1004 8.21 -1.34 -7.11
C PRO A 1004 6.88 -1.88 -7.69
N GLN A 1005 6.33 -2.95 -7.12
CA GLN A 1005 5.05 -3.54 -7.49
C GLN A 1005 3.82 -2.65 -7.30
N THR A 1006 3.85 -1.66 -6.41
CA THR A 1006 2.75 -0.67 -6.27
C THR A 1006 2.90 0.46 -7.30
N TRP A 1007 4.12 0.72 -7.75
CA TRP A 1007 4.46 1.88 -8.57
C TRP A 1007 4.68 1.54 -10.06
N HIS A 1008 4.79 0.26 -10.43
CA HIS A 1008 5.16 -0.19 -11.79
C HIS A 1008 4.19 0.20 -12.91
N CYS A 1009 2.93 0.50 -12.59
CA CYS A 1009 1.92 0.91 -13.57
C CYS A 1009 1.82 2.43 -13.79
N ILE A 1010 2.72 3.22 -13.20
CA ILE A 1010 2.59 4.68 -13.21
C ILE A 1010 3.49 5.26 -14.30
N ALA A 1011 2.90 5.60 -15.44
CA ALA A 1011 3.55 6.43 -16.45
C ALA A 1011 3.60 7.90 -15.96
N PRO A 1012 4.64 8.70 -16.25
CA PRO A 1012 6.01 8.36 -16.61
C PRO A 1012 6.93 8.39 -15.37
N ILE A 1013 7.14 7.26 -14.70
CA ILE A 1013 8.18 7.14 -13.66
C ILE A 1013 9.51 6.69 -14.30
N VAL A 1014 10.61 7.30 -13.85
CA VAL A 1014 12.00 7.11 -14.36
C VAL A 1014 12.58 5.73 -14.01
N TYR A 1015 12.03 5.07 -12.99
CA TYR A 1015 12.65 3.93 -12.31
C TYR A 1015 12.10 2.56 -12.66
N ILE A 1016 11.09 2.47 -13.52
CA ILE A 1016 10.43 1.19 -13.79
C ILE A 1016 10.41 0.95 -15.29
N ASP A 1017 11.09 -0.13 -15.67
CA ASP A 1017 11.17 -0.60 -17.04
C ASP A 1017 9.75 -0.91 -17.56
N ARG A 1018 9.34 -0.22 -18.63
CA ARG A 1018 8.03 -0.38 -19.28
C ARG A 1018 7.94 -1.62 -20.17
N THR A 1019 8.95 -2.50 -20.17
CA THR A 1019 8.87 -3.80 -20.84
C THR A 1019 7.84 -4.74 -20.20
N LYS A 1020 7.41 -4.45 -18.97
CA LYS A 1020 6.44 -5.23 -18.17
C LYS A 1020 4.99 -4.77 -18.41
N SER A 1021 4.02 -5.70 -18.36
CA SER A 1021 2.60 -5.44 -18.65
C SER A 1021 1.87 -4.92 -17.41
N CYS A 1022 1.51 -3.64 -17.35
CA CYS A 1022 1.17 -3.02 -16.07
C CYS A 1022 -0.33 -2.82 -15.76
N GLY A 1023 -1.26 -2.88 -16.72
CA GLY A 1023 -2.69 -2.66 -16.41
C GLY A 1023 -3.73 -3.36 -17.30
N PRO A 1024 -5.01 -3.41 -16.86
CA PRO A 1024 -6.09 -4.01 -17.63
C PRO A 1024 -6.34 -3.26 -18.95
N GLY A 1025 -5.95 -3.89 -20.06
CA GLY A 1025 -6.08 -3.32 -21.40
C GLY A 1025 -4.84 -2.58 -21.91
N GLU A 1026 -3.74 -2.59 -21.15
CA GLU A 1026 -2.46 -2.07 -21.62
C GLU A 1026 -1.83 -3.09 -22.57
N VAL A 1027 -1.66 -2.69 -23.83
CA VAL A 1027 -0.86 -3.44 -24.79
C VAL A 1027 0.59 -3.10 -24.46
N VAL A 1028 1.34 -4.02 -23.85
CA VAL A 1028 2.81 -3.96 -23.95
C VAL A 1028 3.08 -3.85 -25.44
N PRO A 1029 3.77 -2.80 -25.93
CA PRO A 1029 4.07 -2.70 -27.34
C PRO A 1029 4.73 -4.00 -27.76
N ALA A 1030 4.01 -4.83 -28.54
CA ALA A 1030 4.58 -6.01 -29.15
C ALA A 1030 5.76 -5.48 -29.94
N ASP A 1031 6.97 -5.88 -29.53
CA ASP A 1031 8.25 -5.47 -30.08
C ASP A 1031 8.18 -4.20 -30.93
N ALA A 1032 8.74 -3.10 -30.42
CA ALA A 1032 9.26 -2.05 -31.29
C ALA A 1032 10.43 -2.56 -32.19
N GLY A 1033 10.36 -3.80 -32.67
CA GLY A 1033 11.10 -4.38 -33.78
C GLY A 1033 10.56 -3.97 -35.15
N GLY A 1034 9.73 -2.92 -35.23
CA GLY A 1034 9.59 -2.15 -36.45
C GLY A 1034 10.73 -1.15 -36.50
N ASP A 1035 11.76 -1.43 -37.31
CA ASP A 1035 12.88 -0.58 -37.72
C ASP A 1035 12.66 0.92 -37.45
N ALA A 1036 12.84 1.34 -36.20
CA ALA A 1036 13.26 2.70 -35.93
C ALA A 1036 14.70 2.71 -36.44
N THR A 1037 14.90 3.31 -37.60
CA THR A 1037 16.23 3.67 -38.07
C THR A 1037 16.80 4.63 -37.03
N VAL A 1038 17.45 4.06 -36.02
CA VAL A 1038 18.30 4.75 -35.07
C VAL A 1038 19.41 5.32 -35.92
N VAL A 1039 19.31 6.61 -36.24
CA VAL A 1039 20.48 7.37 -36.66
C VAL A 1039 21.30 7.52 -35.38
N PRO A 1040 22.50 6.90 -35.27
CA PRO A 1040 23.31 7.05 -34.09
C PRO A 1040 23.80 8.50 -34.06
N ALA A 1041 23.20 9.32 -33.20
CA ALA A 1041 23.80 10.56 -32.76
C ALA A 1041 24.67 10.22 -31.54
N PRO A 1042 25.97 10.56 -31.51
CA PRO A 1042 26.79 10.31 -30.35
C PRO A 1042 26.35 11.26 -29.22
N VAL A 1043 25.55 10.74 -28.30
CA VAL A 1043 25.36 11.33 -26.97
C VAL A 1043 26.33 10.63 -26.03
N GLY A 1044 27.37 11.36 -25.62
CA GLY A 1044 28.31 10.91 -24.60
C GLY A 1044 27.92 11.43 -23.22
N GLY A 1045 28.00 10.57 -22.22
CA GLY A 1045 27.96 10.91 -20.80
C GLY A 1045 29.05 10.13 -20.06
N THR A 1046 29.66 10.74 -19.05
CA THR A 1046 30.66 10.11 -18.18
C THR A 1046 29.97 9.57 -16.92
N VAL A 1047 30.12 8.28 -16.66
CA VAL A 1047 29.79 7.65 -15.37
C VAL A 1047 31.10 7.45 -14.63
N ALA A 1048 31.14 7.78 -13.34
CA ALA A 1048 32.32 7.55 -12.51
C ALA A 1048 32.67 6.06 -12.50
N ALA A 1049 33.97 5.74 -12.52
CA ALA A 1049 34.38 4.34 -12.56
C ALA A 1049 34.01 3.62 -11.25
N THR A 1050 33.21 2.57 -11.37
CA THR A 1050 32.96 1.61 -10.28
C THR A 1050 34.15 0.69 -10.14
N LEU A 1051 34.75 0.62 -8.94
CA LEU A 1051 35.81 -0.31 -8.56
C LEU A 1051 35.36 -1.12 -7.34
N SER A 1052 35.43 -2.45 -7.41
CA SER A 1052 35.19 -3.35 -6.29
C SER A 1052 36.25 -4.46 -6.24
N LEU A 1053 36.76 -4.71 -5.03
CA LEU A 1053 37.74 -5.74 -4.72
C LEU A 1053 37.22 -6.57 -3.55
N THR A 1054 36.94 -7.84 -3.79
CA THR A 1054 36.56 -8.79 -2.73
C THR A 1054 37.68 -9.82 -2.55
N LEU A 1055 38.29 -9.88 -1.37
CA LEU A 1055 39.34 -10.85 -1.04
C LEU A 1055 38.74 -12.15 -0.50
N GLY A 1056 39.36 -13.28 -0.84
CA GLY A 1056 39.06 -14.60 -0.30
C GLY A 1056 39.63 -14.81 1.11
N ALA A 1057 39.54 -16.05 1.61
CA ALA A 1057 40.01 -16.39 2.96
C ALA A 1057 41.52 -16.09 3.17
N PRO A 1058 41.97 -15.73 4.39
CA PRO A 1058 43.37 -15.47 4.66
C PRO A 1058 44.29 -16.65 4.26
N ALA A 1059 45.39 -16.35 3.57
CA ALA A 1059 46.38 -17.36 3.20
C ALA A 1059 47.22 -17.79 4.41
N SER A 1060 47.47 -19.10 4.56
CA SER A 1060 48.27 -19.65 5.64
C SER A 1060 49.43 -20.47 5.10
N PHE A 1061 50.63 -20.20 5.61
CA PHE A 1061 51.78 -21.07 5.37
C PHE A 1061 51.70 -22.30 6.29
N GLY A 1062 52.18 -23.45 5.80
CA GLY A 1062 52.45 -24.59 6.67
C GLY A 1062 53.58 -24.30 7.69
N PRO A 1063 53.86 -25.23 8.61
CA PRO A 1063 54.86 -25.03 9.66
C PRO A 1063 56.27 -24.80 9.09
N PHE A 1064 56.96 -23.77 9.58
CA PHE A 1064 58.37 -23.52 9.26
C PHE A 1064 59.28 -24.52 10.01
N THR A 1065 60.31 -25.02 9.32
CA THR A 1065 61.19 -26.08 9.82
C THR A 1065 62.55 -25.50 10.20
N PRO A 1066 62.94 -25.51 11.50
CA PRO A 1066 64.25 -25.01 11.91
C PRO A 1066 65.40 -25.78 11.26
N GLY A 1067 66.49 -25.08 10.91
CA GLY A 1067 67.70 -25.69 10.37
C GLY A 1067 67.66 -26.09 8.90
N LEU A 1068 66.55 -25.84 8.19
CA LEU A 1068 66.37 -26.18 6.78
C LEU A 1068 66.17 -24.92 5.92
N ALA A 1069 66.96 -24.76 4.87
CA ALA A 1069 66.72 -23.73 3.87
C ALA A 1069 65.54 -24.16 2.98
N LYS A 1070 64.43 -23.41 3.01
CA LYS A 1070 63.21 -23.70 2.25
C LYS A 1070 62.41 -22.43 1.94
N GLU A 1071 61.81 -22.40 0.75
CA GLU A 1071 60.79 -21.43 0.36
C GLU A 1071 59.40 -22.02 0.62
N TYR A 1072 58.59 -21.30 1.40
CA TYR A 1072 57.22 -21.65 1.71
C TYR A 1072 56.29 -20.85 0.81
N SER A 1073 55.21 -21.47 0.34
CA SER A 1073 54.21 -20.83 -0.53
C SER A 1073 52.81 -20.98 0.05
N ALA A 1074 51.98 -19.96 -0.12
CA ALA A 1074 50.56 -19.94 0.20
C ALA A 1074 49.82 -19.07 -0.82
N SER A 1075 48.50 -19.18 -0.93
CA SER A 1075 47.72 -18.35 -1.86
C SER A 1075 46.31 -18.09 -1.34
N THR A 1076 45.71 -17.01 -1.82
CA THR A 1076 44.26 -16.74 -1.71
C THR A 1076 43.72 -16.25 -3.05
N THR A 1077 42.42 -16.04 -3.15
CA THR A 1077 41.73 -15.49 -4.32
C THR A 1077 41.25 -14.07 -4.05
N ALA A 1078 40.98 -13.33 -5.11
CA ALA A 1078 40.28 -12.06 -5.09
C ALA A 1078 39.37 -11.98 -6.33
N ASN A 1079 38.22 -11.31 -6.21
CA ASN A 1079 37.35 -11.00 -7.34
C ASN A 1079 37.36 -9.50 -7.60
N ILE A 1080 37.51 -9.13 -8.87
CA ILE A 1080 37.62 -7.75 -9.34
C ILE A 1080 36.41 -7.38 -10.19
N VAL A 1081 35.75 -6.28 -9.83
CA VAL A 1081 34.79 -5.59 -10.69
C VAL A 1081 35.34 -4.19 -10.96
N SER A 1082 35.47 -3.84 -12.23
CA SER A 1082 35.92 -2.52 -12.66
C SER A 1082 35.19 -2.09 -13.91
N THR A 1083 34.64 -0.88 -13.91
CA THR A 1083 34.20 -0.21 -15.16
C THR A 1083 35.28 0.72 -15.73
N ALA A 1084 36.40 0.91 -15.02
CA ALA A 1084 37.55 1.66 -15.52
C ALA A 1084 38.29 0.88 -16.63
N LEU A 1085 38.87 1.63 -17.58
CA LEU A 1085 39.69 1.09 -18.67
C LEU A 1085 41.18 0.94 -18.30
N ASP A 1086 41.55 1.21 -17.04
CA ASP A 1086 42.95 1.26 -16.57
C ASP A 1086 43.09 0.83 -15.10
N ALA A 1087 42.19 -0.04 -14.60
CA ALA A 1087 42.24 -0.48 -13.21
C ALA A 1087 43.54 -1.24 -12.90
N THR A 1088 44.13 -0.95 -11.74
CA THR A 1088 45.38 -1.52 -11.25
C THR A 1088 45.23 -1.98 -9.80
N LEU A 1089 45.55 -3.25 -9.54
CA LEU A 1089 45.60 -3.85 -8.21
C LEU A 1089 47.03 -3.78 -7.67
N THR A 1090 47.19 -3.22 -6.47
CA THR A 1090 48.47 -3.06 -5.79
C THR A 1090 48.41 -3.59 -4.35
N VAL A 1091 49.57 -3.86 -3.76
CA VAL A 1091 49.73 -4.18 -2.34
C VAL A 1091 50.74 -3.23 -1.71
N SER A 1092 50.41 -2.66 -0.55
CA SER A 1092 51.32 -1.81 0.20
C SER A 1092 52.43 -2.65 0.86
N ASP A 1093 53.69 -2.23 0.70
CA ASP A 1093 54.94 -2.87 1.21
C ASP A 1093 54.71 -4.08 2.14
N PRO A 1094 54.86 -5.31 1.62
CA PRO A 1094 54.54 -6.52 2.37
C PRO A 1094 55.34 -6.72 3.65
N GLY A 1095 56.49 -6.05 3.80
CA GLY A 1095 57.34 -6.14 4.98
C GLY A 1095 57.72 -7.58 5.35
N HIS A 1096 57.84 -7.86 6.66
CA HIS A 1096 58.25 -9.16 7.18
C HIS A 1096 57.12 -9.82 7.98
N LEU A 1097 57.08 -11.16 7.97
CA LEU A 1097 56.24 -11.91 8.89
C LEU A 1097 56.76 -11.75 10.33
N MET A 1098 55.83 -11.45 11.26
CA MET A 1098 56.15 -11.10 12.64
C MET A 1098 55.63 -12.15 13.64
N ASN A 1099 56.47 -12.58 14.58
CA ASN A 1099 56.07 -13.33 15.77
C ASN A 1099 56.35 -12.44 17.01
N GLY A 1100 55.31 -11.74 17.48
CA GLY A 1100 55.47 -10.65 18.45
C GLY A 1100 56.33 -9.52 17.87
N THR A 1101 57.40 -9.15 18.58
CA THR A 1101 58.38 -8.14 18.12
C THR A 1101 59.47 -8.72 17.21
N PHE A 1102 59.47 -10.02 16.93
CA PHE A 1102 60.49 -10.68 16.11
C PHE A 1102 60.05 -10.79 14.66
N ALA A 1103 60.84 -10.24 13.74
CA ALA A 1103 60.64 -10.31 12.29
C ALA A 1103 61.48 -11.45 11.68
N LEU A 1104 60.94 -12.15 10.69
CA LEU A 1104 61.78 -13.02 9.85
C LEU A 1104 62.76 -12.18 9.02
N PRO A 1105 64.01 -12.66 8.78
CA PRO A 1105 65.02 -11.88 8.06
C PRO A 1105 64.63 -11.53 6.62
N GLU A 1106 63.99 -12.44 5.91
CA GLU A 1106 63.56 -12.22 4.53
C GLU A 1106 62.13 -11.64 4.48
N PRO A 1107 61.86 -10.65 3.62
CA PRO A 1107 60.53 -10.07 3.48
C PRO A 1107 59.54 -11.07 2.87
N LEU A 1108 58.27 -10.90 3.19
CA LEU A 1108 57.18 -11.62 2.58
C LEU A 1108 57.04 -11.18 1.12
N GLN A 1109 57.05 -12.12 0.18
CA GLN A 1109 56.85 -11.81 -1.24
C GLN A 1109 55.39 -12.02 -1.60
N VAL A 1110 54.82 -11.07 -2.35
CA VAL A 1110 53.43 -11.10 -2.83
C VAL A 1110 53.43 -10.95 -4.34
N SER A 1111 52.65 -11.77 -5.03
CA SER A 1111 52.49 -11.72 -6.48
C SER A 1111 51.04 -11.95 -6.88
N PHE A 1112 50.63 -11.36 -8.00
CA PHE A 1112 49.29 -11.50 -8.55
C PHE A 1112 49.33 -12.27 -9.86
N SER A 1113 48.37 -13.16 -10.07
CA SER A 1113 48.15 -13.77 -11.40
C SER A 1113 47.78 -12.74 -12.47
N LYS A 1114 47.15 -11.64 -12.05
CA LYS A 1114 46.82 -10.47 -12.88
C LYS A 1114 46.73 -9.24 -11.97
N SER A 1115 47.32 -8.12 -12.39
CA SER A 1115 47.35 -6.89 -11.60
C SER A 1115 46.86 -5.64 -12.35
N THR A 1116 46.58 -5.75 -13.64
CA THR A 1116 46.11 -4.62 -14.47
C THR A 1116 45.00 -5.06 -15.43
N TRP A 1117 44.09 -4.12 -15.70
CA TRP A 1117 42.94 -4.28 -16.60
C TRP A 1117 42.86 -3.10 -17.56
N ALA A 1118 42.89 -3.41 -18.86
CA ALA A 1118 42.80 -2.43 -19.94
C ALA A 1118 41.36 -2.28 -20.50
N ALA A 1119 40.38 -2.92 -19.85
CA ALA A 1119 38.97 -2.94 -20.24
C ALA A 1119 38.09 -3.23 -19.02
N PRO A 1120 36.78 -2.91 -19.07
CA PRO A 1120 35.86 -3.21 -17.99
C PRO A 1120 35.80 -4.71 -17.74
N VAL A 1121 35.71 -5.10 -16.47
CA VAL A 1121 35.61 -6.49 -16.04
C VAL A 1121 34.57 -6.64 -14.95
N SER A 1122 33.90 -7.79 -14.97
CA SER A 1122 32.95 -8.19 -13.94
C SER A 1122 33.35 -9.56 -13.41
N ASN A 1123 33.50 -9.66 -12.09
CA ASN A 1123 33.86 -10.89 -11.38
C ASN A 1123 35.13 -11.58 -11.90
N ASP A 1124 36.14 -10.82 -12.32
CA ASP A 1124 37.39 -11.42 -12.82
C ASP A 1124 38.21 -11.98 -11.65
N PRO A 1125 38.46 -13.30 -11.59
CA PRO A 1125 39.14 -13.91 -10.48
C PRO A 1125 40.66 -13.74 -10.59
N VAL A 1126 41.29 -13.34 -9.48
CA VAL A 1126 42.74 -13.15 -9.34
C VAL A 1126 43.25 -14.02 -8.21
N THR A 1127 44.20 -14.89 -8.52
CA THR A 1127 45.01 -15.57 -7.50
C THR A 1127 46.09 -14.61 -6.98
N ILE A 1128 46.15 -14.46 -5.66
CA ILE A 1128 47.21 -13.77 -4.92
C ILE A 1128 48.11 -14.83 -4.30
N ALA A 1129 49.38 -14.88 -4.70
CA ALA A 1129 50.35 -15.85 -4.21
C ALA A 1129 51.38 -15.19 -3.28
N PHE A 1130 51.66 -15.87 -2.17
CA PHE A 1130 52.59 -15.46 -1.13
C PHE A 1130 53.77 -16.42 -1.06
N LYS A 1131 54.98 -15.89 -0.90
CA LYS A 1131 56.19 -16.68 -0.68
C LYS A 1131 57.01 -16.15 0.49
N GLN A 1132 57.49 -17.06 1.33
CA GLN A 1132 58.39 -16.75 2.43
C GLN A 1132 59.62 -17.67 2.36
N ALA A 1133 60.80 -17.08 2.16
CA ALA A 1133 62.06 -17.81 2.28
C ALA A 1133 62.51 -17.88 3.74
N VAL A 1134 62.98 -19.04 4.17
CA VAL A 1134 63.65 -19.27 5.45
C VAL A 1134 64.96 -20.00 5.17
N LYS A 1135 66.11 -19.44 5.58
CA LYS A 1135 67.42 -20.07 5.41
C LYS A 1135 67.69 -21.04 6.56
N ALA A 1136 68.58 -22.00 6.32
CA ALA A 1136 68.97 -22.98 7.35
C ALA A 1136 69.54 -22.33 8.63
N SER A 1137 70.13 -21.14 8.50
CA SER A 1137 70.70 -20.37 9.61
C SER A 1137 69.72 -19.38 10.27
N ASP A 1138 68.49 -19.24 9.77
CA ASP A 1138 67.53 -18.26 10.30
C ASP A 1138 66.95 -18.75 11.63
N ALA A 1139 66.93 -17.86 12.62
CA ALA A 1139 66.32 -18.16 13.91
C ALA A 1139 64.79 -18.15 13.80
N LEU A 1140 64.14 -19.23 14.25
CA LEU A 1140 62.68 -19.35 14.34
C LEU A 1140 62.23 -19.40 15.81
N ARG A 1141 61.14 -18.71 16.13
CA ARG A 1141 60.48 -18.71 17.45
C ARG A 1141 59.24 -19.60 17.41
N THR A 1142 58.98 -20.29 18.52
CA THR A 1142 57.72 -21.02 18.71
C THR A 1142 56.54 -20.05 18.74
N GLY A 1143 55.48 -20.33 17.99
CA GLY A 1143 54.27 -19.50 17.90
C GLY A 1143 53.93 -19.07 16.48
N ALA A 1144 52.82 -18.34 16.32
CA ALA A 1144 52.33 -17.89 15.02
C ALA A 1144 53.09 -16.66 14.52
N TYR A 1145 53.44 -16.69 13.24
CA TYR A 1145 53.93 -15.53 12.49
C TYR A 1145 52.78 -14.93 11.69
N SER A 1146 52.62 -13.60 11.72
CA SER A 1146 51.53 -12.93 11.02
C SER A 1146 51.97 -11.58 10.42
N LYS A 1147 51.27 -11.16 9.37
CA LYS A 1147 51.40 -9.83 8.75
C LYS A 1147 50.06 -9.44 8.11
N THR A 1148 49.59 -8.24 8.41
CA THR A 1148 48.43 -7.64 7.74
C THR A 1148 48.91 -6.87 6.51
N LEU A 1149 48.23 -7.08 5.38
CA LEU A 1149 48.52 -6.45 4.10
C LEU A 1149 47.31 -5.65 3.64
N THR A 1150 47.56 -4.48 3.03
CA THR A 1150 46.50 -3.68 2.39
C THR A 1150 46.61 -3.83 0.90
N PHE A 1151 45.52 -4.25 0.26
CA PHE A 1151 45.38 -4.33 -1.19
C PHE A 1151 44.53 -3.17 -1.67
N THR A 1152 44.95 -2.53 -2.77
CA THR A 1152 44.26 -1.36 -3.32
C THR A 1152 44.00 -1.56 -4.80
N LEU A 1153 42.73 -1.54 -5.17
CA LEU A 1153 42.30 -1.43 -6.56
C LEU A 1153 42.10 0.06 -6.88
N SER A 1154 42.75 0.56 -7.93
CA SER A 1154 42.78 1.98 -8.26
C SER A 1154 42.70 2.21 -9.78
N THR A 1155 42.29 3.40 -10.20
CA THR A 1155 42.29 3.89 -11.59
C THR A 1155 42.99 5.24 -11.64
N THR A 1156 43.61 5.59 -12.77
CA THR A 1156 44.17 6.94 -12.99
C THR A 1156 43.14 7.92 -13.54
N ASN A 1157 41.95 7.44 -13.96
CA ASN A 1157 40.83 8.22 -14.47
C ASN A 1157 39.55 7.91 -13.67
N PRO A 1158 39.36 8.51 -12.47
CA PRO A 1158 38.23 8.23 -11.58
C PRO A 1158 36.86 8.65 -12.13
#